data_AF-A0A1B8FCY9-F1
#
_entry.id   AF-A0A1B8FCY9-F1
#
_cell.length_a   1.000
_cell.length_b   1.000
_cell.length_c   1.000
_cell.angle_alpha   90.00
_cell.angle_beta   90.00
_cell.angle_gamma   90.00
#
_symmetry.space_group_name_H-M   'P 1'
#
loop_
_entity.id
_entity.type
_entity.pdbx_description
1 polymer ?
#
loop_
_entity_poly.entity_id
_entity_poly.type
_entity_poly.pdbx_seq_one_letter_code
_entity_poly.pdbx_strand_id
1 'polypeptide(L)'
;MPIFSGSCYCGDIKYTIDLTSPNEARSSLCHCRNCKKFSGSAFAITTKIPRESITMTQGTPKKHVGDNGSGLQLHREFCSVCGSGILEYGSATEYAYIMYGTLDKPNELPPKGEFFCSRREKWMPEIPGKPSSGNPRQPHPSQVSLNYLVDTTQPQRSMKLPIPPPLSILPLSLLLRNILISSISSSRLLLPPSLYALSFLANSHSPVLNPDRNPILRAILKRTFYTHFCAGETPTEVSRTINSLKSMGYKGIMLCYAREMVLDANAATALEASGGTVSEAAVNNEILSWKEGTLKTVSLVDRGGFVAVKLTGAGSQALYNLSHNLPLSPALEDAITSVCDLAAARGVRLDFDAEQAALQTGIDSCTLELMRRYNNKSAVVYSTYQAYLKACPSVLARHLAAARKEGFVAGVKLVRGAYINSDPRHLINDTKTDTDTTYDALAESVLRRTYNPVLRPAPGEEAEKYPEVSLALASHNAESVRRAMRVQESQAEMGEARVELVYGQLQGMADEVSCELVQRAVEVEGQVVVGEEMNKVVPQAYKYLVWGTTGECMKYLSRRAQENKDAVERTREGRDLMVFTDVSAGIVHHDLKPSNIPVNENCDLKICDFGSAVIQDHQMTGYVSTRYYRAPEVMLLWHKYDVEVDIWSAGCIFAEVLEGKPLFPGKDCISQFSIITELLGTQPDNFIHTLESERTLRLVQSLPRRERNPLKDKFTNAGSLGKYSKIFDYYNVEDASAQREKIDGRHRPKG
;
A
#
# COMPACT_ATOMS: atom_id res chain seq x y z
N MET A 1 19.88 -44.42 -16.68
CA MET A 1 18.94 -44.48 -15.55
C MET A 1 19.09 -43.16 -14.80
N PRO A 2 18.03 -42.37 -14.61
CA PRO A 2 18.13 -41.13 -13.84
C PRO A 2 18.50 -41.44 -12.39
N ILE A 3 19.61 -40.84 -11.93
CA ILE A 3 20.05 -40.93 -10.54
C ILE A 3 19.74 -39.59 -9.88
N PHE A 4 18.97 -39.63 -8.79
CA PHE A 4 18.70 -38.47 -7.95
C PHE A 4 19.47 -38.59 -6.64
N SER A 5 19.86 -37.46 -6.06
CA SER A 5 20.53 -37.41 -4.77
C SER A 5 19.75 -36.58 -3.77
N GLY A 6 19.98 -36.86 -2.49
CA GLY A 6 19.42 -36.07 -1.41
C GLY A 6 20.20 -36.21 -0.12
N SER A 7 19.94 -35.30 0.80
CA SER A 7 20.62 -35.17 2.07
C SER A 7 19.71 -34.60 3.17
N CYS A 8 20.02 -34.91 4.42
CA CYS A 8 19.37 -34.24 5.56
C CYS A 8 19.89 -32.81 5.72
N TYR A 9 19.21 -32.00 6.55
CA TYR A 9 19.60 -30.60 6.77
C TYR A 9 21.06 -30.40 7.20
N CYS A 10 21.60 -31.26 8.06
CA CYS A 10 23.02 -31.18 8.48
C CYS A 10 24.00 -31.91 7.55
N GLY A 11 23.52 -32.63 6.54
CA GLY A 11 24.36 -33.40 5.61
C GLY A 11 24.94 -34.72 6.17
N ASP A 12 24.61 -35.11 7.41
CA ASP A 12 25.08 -36.37 8.02
C ASP A 12 24.51 -37.61 7.35
N ILE A 13 23.27 -37.52 6.85
CA ILE A 13 22.62 -38.53 6.04
C ILE A 13 22.65 -38.07 4.59
N LYS A 14 23.11 -38.94 3.69
CA LYS A 14 23.02 -38.76 2.24
C LYS A 14 22.52 -40.04 1.58
N TYR A 15 21.80 -39.89 0.49
CA TYR A 15 21.25 -41.01 -0.25
C TYR A 15 21.21 -40.73 -1.75
N THR A 16 21.07 -41.80 -2.52
CA THR A 16 20.84 -41.79 -3.96
C THR A 16 19.61 -42.61 -4.29
N ILE A 17 18.91 -42.25 -5.36
CA ILE A 17 17.74 -42.94 -5.89
C ILE A 17 18.04 -43.29 -7.34
N ASP A 18 18.07 -44.57 -7.66
CA ASP A 18 18.29 -45.08 -9.01
C ASP A 18 16.98 -45.62 -9.60
N LEU A 19 16.42 -44.91 -10.58
CA LEU A 19 15.16 -45.29 -11.22
C LEU A 19 15.40 -45.76 -12.65
N THR A 20 14.60 -46.72 -13.11
CA THR A 20 14.67 -47.14 -14.53
C THR A 20 14.11 -46.04 -15.45
N SER A 21 13.14 -45.26 -14.94
CA SER A 21 12.49 -44.15 -15.63
C SER A 21 12.06 -43.06 -14.63
N PRO A 22 12.14 -41.75 -14.99
CA PRO A 22 11.66 -40.68 -14.13
C PRO A 22 10.16 -40.79 -13.75
N ASN A 23 9.37 -41.53 -14.53
CA ASN A 23 7.95 -41.73 -14.28
C ASN A 23 7.66 -42.68 -13.10
N GLU A 24 8.67 -43.41 -12.61
CA GLU A 24 8.55 -44.24 -11.40
C GLU A 24 8.50 -43.38 -10.12
N ALA A 25 9.01 -42.14 -10.20
CA ALA A 25 8.90 -41.16 -9.14
C ALA A 25 7.65 -40.29 -9.32
N ARG A 26 6.86 -40.17 -8.24
CA ARG A 26 5.70 -39.26 -8.21
C ARG A 26 5.68 -38.44 -6.94
N SER A 27 5.92 -37.14 -7.08
CA SER A 27 5.81 -36.17 -6.00
C SER A 27 4.36 -35.70 -5.82
N SER A 28 3.88 -35.58 -4.59
CA SER A 28 2.53 -35.12 -4.28
C SER A 28 2.42 -34.45 -2.92
N LEU A 29 1.43 -33.57 -2.76
CA LEU A 29 1.08 -32.95 -1.48
C LEU A 29 0.08 -33.81 -0.71
N CYS A 30 0.30 -34.03 0.58
CA CYS A 30 -0.63 -34.73 1.45
C CYS A 30 -1.10 -33.82 2.59
N HIS A 31 -2.42 -33.63 2.67
CA HIS A 31 -3.08 -32.79 3.68
C HIS A 31 -3.58 -33.59 4.91
N CYS A 32 -3.21 -34.86 5.06
CA CYS A 32 -3.70 -35.68 6.17
C CYS A 32 -3.08 -35.24 7.51
N ARG A 33 -3.81 -35.43 8.62
CA ARG A 33 -3.36 -35.03 9.97
C ARG A 33 -2.02 -35.66 10.36
N ASN A 34 -1.75 -36.88 9.89
CA ASN A 34 -0.53 -37.61 10.21
C ASN A 34 0.70 -37.00 9.52
N CYS A 35 0.58 -36.72 8.22
CA CYS A 35 1.63 -36.04 7.45
C CYS A 35 1.90 -34.64 7.99
N LYS A 36 0.86 -33.85 8.34
CA LYS A 36 1.03 -32.53 8.96
C LYS A 36 1.79 -32.61 10.30
N LYS A 37 1.41 -33.54 11.17
CA LYS A 37 2.09 -33.73 12.46
C LYS A 37 3.53 -34.21 12.31
N PHE A 38 3.80 -35.05 11.31
CA PHE A 38 5.14 -35.56 11.07
C PHE A 38 6.06 -34.50 10.45
N SER A 39 5.59 -33.76 9.46
CA SER A 39 6.37 -32.70 8.81
C SER A 39 6.45 -31.40 9.63
N GLY A 40 5.57 -31.23 10.62
CA GLY A 40 5.42 -29.95 11.34
C GLY A 40 4.86 -28.82 10.46
N SER A 41 4.28 -29.15 9.30
CA SER A 41 3.79 -28.19 8.29
C SER A 41 2.29 -28.35 8.02
N ALA A 42 1.68 -27.36 7.35
CA ALA A 42 0.29 -27.38 6.91
C ALA A 42 -0.03 -28.54 5.93
N PHE A 43 1.00 -29.14 5.33
CA PHE A 43 0.95 -30.33 4.47
C PHE A 43 2.33 -31.01 4.47
N ALA A 44 2.44 -32.19 3.88
CA ALA A 44 3.74 -32.79 3.55
C ALA A 44 3.86 -32.96 2.04
N ILE A 45 5.04 -32.71 1.49
CA ILE A 45 5.36 -33.04 0.10
C ILE A 45 6.23 -34.30 0.13
N THR A 46 5.77 -35.37 -0.51
CA THR A 46 6.52 -36.62 -0.58
C THR A 46 6.65 -37.13 -2.01
N THR A 47 7.78 -37.76 -2.31
CA THR A 47 8.09 -38.39 -3.59
C THR A 47 8.00 -39.90 -3.43
N LYS A 48 6.96 -40.51 -4.02
CA LYS A 48 6.80 -41.97 -4.07
C LYS A 48 7.83 -42.57 -5.03
N ILE A 49 8.59 -43.57 -4.58
CA ILE A 49 9.58 -44.33 -5.36
C ILE A 49 9.50 -45.83 -5.02
N PRO A 50 9.98 -46.75 -5.88
CA PRO A 50 10.22 -48.15 -5.52
C PRO A 50 11.19 -48.23 -4.34
N ARG A 51 10.91 -49.04 -3.31
CA ARG A 51 11.74 -49.06 -2.10
C ARG A 51 13.18 -49.55 -2.33
N GLU A 52 13.38 -50.41 -3.31
CA GLU A 52 14.69 -50.93 -3.71
C GLU A 52 15.55 -49.89 -4.48
N SER A 53 14.92 -48.81 -4.96
CA SER A 53 15.64 -47.77 -5.74
C SER A 53 16.49 -46.84 -4.89
N ILE A 54 16.31 -46.81 -3.56
CA ILE A 54 17.04 -45.90 -2.67
C ILE A 54 18.20 -46.59 -1.96
N THR A 55 19.38 -45.96 -2.02
CA THR A 55 20.59 -46.39 -1.32
C THR A 55 21.12 -45.26 -0.45
N MET A 56 21.32 -45.53 0.86
CA MET A 56 22.03 -44.61 1.75
C MET A 56 23.51 -44.62 1.40
N THR A 57 24.05 -43.47 1.02
CA THR A 57 25.47 -43.31 0.64
C THR A 57 26.32 -42.79 1.80
N GLN A 58 25.69 -42.16 2.79
CA GLN A 58 26.36 -41.66 3.99
C GLN A 58 25.40 -41.68 5.18
N GLY A 59 25.90 -42.14 6.33
CA GLY A 59 25.17 -42.18 7.59
C GLY A 59 24.03 -43.20 7.62
N THR A 60 23.50 -43.44 8.83
CA THR A 60 22.40 -44.39 9.05
C THR A 60 21.24 -43.65 9.71
N PRO A 61 20.06 -43.56 9.08
CA PRO A 61 18.93 -42.88 9.68
C PRO A 61 18.40 -43.64 10.90
N LYS A 62 17.88 -42.90 11.88
CA LYS A 62 17.16 -43.49 13.01
C LYS A 62 15.74 -43.82 12.56
N LYS A 63 15.24 -44.96 13.00
CA LYS A 63 13.93 -45.48 12.61
C LYS A 63 12.93 -45.39 13.76
N HIS A 64 11.73 -44.93 13.44
CA HIS A 64 10.57 -44.96 14.33
C HIS A 64 9.42 -45.68 13.64
N VAL A 65 8.71 -46.53 14.40
CA VAL A 65 7.57 -47.30 13.91
C VAL A 65 6.35 -46.92 14.74
N GLY A 66 5.25 -46.59 14.07
CA GLY A 66 4.01 -46.25 14.74
C GLY A 66 2.79 -46.44 13.85
N ASP A 67 1.64 -46.63 14.50
CA ASP A 67 0.35 -46.69 13.82
C ASP A 67 -0.05 -45.29 13.29
N ASN A 68 -0.43 -45.24 12.02
CA ASN A 68 -0.88 -44.02 11.36
C ASN A 68 -2.37 -43.68 11.62
N GLY A 69 -3.01 -44.39 12.55
CA GLY A 69 -4.42 -44.21 12.91
C GLY A 69 -5.39 -44.96 12.00
N SER A 70 -4.90 -45.78 11.08
CA SER A 70 -5.70 -46.70 10.24
C SER A 70 -5.40 -48.17 10.50
N GLY A 71 -4.56 -48.49 11.50
CA GLY A 71 -4.11 -49.84 11.80
C GLY A 71 -2.90 -50.28 10.98
N LEU A 72 -2.41 -49.44 10.06
CA LEU A 72 -1.20 -49.70 9.28
C LEU A 72 0.04 -49.15 10.01
N GLN A 73 1.00 -50.04 10.26
CA GLN A 73 2.30 -49.67 10.82
C GLN A 73 3.14 -48.92 9.77
N LEU A 74 3.42 -47.65 10.04
CA LEU A 74 4.32 -46.82 9.25
C LEU A 74 5.70 -46.80 9.88
N HIS A 75 6.71 -46.99 9.05
CA HIS A 75 8.11 -46.83 9.38
C HIS A 75 8.55 -45.46 8.88
N ARG A 76 9.14 -44.66 9.76
CA ARG A 76 9.68 -43.35 9.43
C ARG A 76 11.15 -43.29 9.80
N GLU A 77 11.97 -42.90 8.84
CA GLU A 77 13.41 -42.81 8.99
C GLU A 77 13.83 -41.33 8.94
N PHE A 78 14.64 -40.91 9.91
CA PHE A 78 15.03 -39.51 10.09
C PHE A 78 16.47 -39.39 10.60
N CYS A 79 17.09 -38.24 10.38
CA CYS A 79 18.44 -37.96 10.90
C CYS A 79 18.40 -37.79 12.42
N SER A 80 19.22 -38.53 13.17
CA SER A 80 19.30 -38.41 14.64
C SER A 80 19.93 -37.11 15.13
N VAL A 81 20.64 -36.39 14.27
CA VAL A 81 21.36 -35.16 14.61
C VAL A 81 20.46 -33.93 14.39
N CYS A 82 19.95 -33.75 13.17
CA CYS A 82 19.13 -32.58 12.83
C CYS A 82 17.61 -32.84 12.85
N GLY A 83 17.16 -34.09 12.99
CA GLY A 83 15.74 -34.42 13.01
C GLY A 83 15.04 -34.43 11.64
N SER A 84 15.73 -34.13 10.52
CA SER A 84 15.10 -34.18 9.20
C SER A 84 14.53 -35.56 8.89
N GLY A 85 13.23 -35.62 8.55
CA GLY A 85 12.61 -36.82 7.99
C GLY A 85 13.19 -37.12 6.61
N ILE A 86 13.65 -38.34 6.39
CA ILE A 86 14.25 -38.79 5.13
C ILE A 86 13.20 -39.50 4.28
N LEU A 87 12.60 -40.55 4.82
CA LEU A 87 11.64 -41.37 4.10
C LEU A 87 10.63 -42.05 5.03
N GLU A 88 9.47 -42.41 4.49
CA GLU A 88 8.48 -43.24 5.15
C GLU A 88 7.97 -44.38 4.25
N TYR A 89 7.59 -45.51 4.84
CA TYR A 89 7.00 -46.65 4.14
C TYR A 89 6.10 -47.48 5.06
N GLY A 90 5.11 -48.16 4.49
CA GLY A 90 4.28 -49.11 5.22
C GLY A 90 4.95 -50.49 5.30
N SER A 91 4.66 -51.26 6.36
CA SER A 91 5.20 -52.63 6.51
C SER A 91 4.90 -53.56 5.33
N ALA A 92 3.81 -53.33 4.59
CA ALA A 92 3.31 -54.19 3.51
C ALA A 92 3.39 -53.54 2.11
N THR A 93 4.15 -52.44 1.95
CA THR A 93 4.21 -51.69 0.69
C THR A 93 5.58 -51.80 0.03
N GLU A 94 5.60 -52.03 -1.28
CA GLU A 94 6.83 -52.06 -2.12
C GLU A 94 7.41 -50.67 -2.41
N TYR A 95 6.75 -49.61 -1.94
CA TYR A 95 7.12 -48.23 -2.20
C TYR A 95 7.59 -47.52 -0.94
N ALA A 96 8.53 -46.59 -1.12
CA ALA A 96 8.95 -45.62 -0.13
C ALA A 96 8.55 -44.20 -0.56
N TYR A 97 8.35 -43.33 0.41
CA TYR A 97 7.98 -41.93 0.23
C TYR A 97 9.08 -41.05 0.78
N ILE A 98 9.87 -40.46 -0.09
CA ILE A 98 10.96 -39.54 0.26
C ILE A 98 10.37 -38.18 0.65
N MET A 99 10.90 -37.57 1.70
CA MET A 99 10.54 -36.19 2.03
C MET A 99 11.14 -35.26 1.00
N TYR A 100 10.30 -34.61 0.20
CA TYR A 100 10.70 -33.85 -0.98
C TYR A 100 11.76 -32.77 -0.70
N GLY A 101 11.69 -32.13 0.47
CA GLY A 101 12.65 -31.11 0.90
C GLY A 101 14.06 -31.64 1.21
N THR A 102 14.27 -32.96 1.19
CA THR A 102 15.61 -33.57 1.35
C THR A 102 16.26 -33.94 0.02
N LEU A 103 15.59 -33.77 -1.12
CA LEU A 103 16.21 -33.91 -2.43
C LEU A 103 17.16 -32.73 -2.67
N ASP A 104 18.35 -32.98 -3.23
CA ASP A 104 19.30 -31.90 -3.53
C ASP A 104 18.80 -31.02 -4.69
N LYS A 105 18.02 -31.63 -5.61
CA LYS A 105 17.41 -30.97 -6.78
C LYS A 105 15.91 -31.28 -6.87
N PRO A 106 15.09 -30.73 -5.96
CA PRO A 106 13.67 -31.08 -5.85
C PRO A 106 12.87 -30.78 -7.13
N ASN A 107 13.25 -29.74 -7.87
CA ASN A 107 12.59 -29.32 -9.12
C ASN A 107 12.70 -30.34 -10.27
N GLU A 108 13.56 -31.34 -10.19
CA GLU A 108 13.63 -32.43 -11.17
C GLU A 108 12.45 -33.42 -11.03
N LEU A 109 11.81 -33.43 -9.85
CA LEU A 109 10.64 -34.27 -9.54
C LEU A 109 9.51 -33.41 -8.95
N PRO A 110 8.97 -32.41 -9.67
CA PRO A 110 8.00 -31.47 -9.12
C PRO A 110 6.70 -32.19 -8.71
N PRO A 111 5.96 -31.69 -7.70
CA PRO A 111 4.67 -32.25 -7.32
C PRO A 111 3.67 -32.25 -8.48
N LYS A 112 3.08 -33.42 -8.75
CA LYS A 112 2.10 -33.63 -9.85
C LYS A 112 0.68 -33.90 -9.34
N GLY A 113 0.42 -33.66 -8.05
CA GLY A 113 -0.90 -33.90 -7.46
C GLY A 113 -0.95 -33.65 -5.96
N GLU A 114 -2.17 -33.74 -5.42
CA GLU A 114 -2.44 -33.62 -3.99
C GLU A 114 -3.50 -34.62 -3.51
N PHE A 115 -3.46 -34.97 -2.22
CA PHE A 115 -4.35 -35.93 -1.58
C PHE A 115 -4.91 -35.38 -0.25
N PHE A 116 -6.07 -35.88 0.16
CA PHE A 116 -6.80 -35.45 1.37
C PHE A 116 -7.19 -33.95 1.35
N CYS A 117 -7.50 -33.41 0.16
CA CYS A 117 -7.80 -31.98 -0.05
C CYS A 117 -8.92 -31.42 0.84
N SER A 118 -9.85 -32.26 1.32
CA SER A 118 -10.87 -31.84 2.30
C SER A 118 -10.31 -31.36 3.65
N ARG A 119 -9.04 -31.67 3.92
CA ARG A 119 -8.29 -31.25 5.12
C ARG A 119 -7.24 -30.17 4.81
N ARG A 120 -7.27 -29.59 3.60
CA ARG A 120 -6.41 -28.46 3.22
C ARG A 120 -6.76 -27.25 4.07
N GLU A 121 -5.76 -26.47 4.47
CA GLU A 121 -6.01 -25.21 5.17
C GLU A 121 -6.70 -24.22 4.23
N LYS A 122 -7.71 -23.49 4.73
CA LYS A 122 -8.55 -22.63 3.88
C LYS A 122 -7.78 -21.50 3.20
N TRP A 123 -6.65 -21.08 3.78
CA TRP A 123 -5.77 -20.05 3.23
C TRP A 123 -4.87 -20.56 2.10
N MET A 124 -4.77 -21.87 1.89
CA MET A 124 -3.93 -22.45 0.85
C MET A 124 -4.67 -22.53 -0.50
N PRO A 125 -4.09 -22.01 -1.60
CA PRO A 125 -4.66 -22.15 -2.94
C PRO A 125 -4.64 -23.62 -3.41
N GLU A 126 -5.50 -23.96 -4.38
CA GLU A 126 -5.48 -25.28 -5.02
C GLU A 126 -4.30 -25.42 -5.99
N ILE A 127 -3.79 -26.63 -6.20
CA ILE A 127 -2.81 -26.87 -7.26
C ILE A 127 -3.53 -26.82 -8.62
N PRO A 128 -3.08 -25.98 -9.58
CA PRO A 128 -3.71 -25.88 -10.91
C PRO A 128 -3.71 -27.21 -11.67
N GLY A 129 -4.80 -27.51 -12.39
CA GLY A 129 -4.85 -28.62 -13.36
C GLY A 129 -5.48 -29.94 -12.88
N LYS A 130 -6.34 -29.94 -11.85
CA LYS A 130 -7.10 -31.14 -11.45
C LYS A 130 -8.52 -31.14 -12.03
N PRO A 131 -8.99 -32.28 -12.60
CA PRO A 131 -10.42 -32.51 -12.80
C PRO A 131 -11.12 -32.59 -11.44
N SER A 132 -12.30 -31.99 -11.34
CA SER A 132 -13.17 -32.08 -10.18
C SER A 132 -13.72 -33.51 -10.01
N SER A 133 -13.78 -33.94 -8.75
CA SER A 133 -14.43 -35.16 -8.20
C SER A 133 -13.62 -36.47 -8.13
N GLY A 134 -13.84 -37.21 -7.05
CA GLY A 134 -13.71 -38.68 -7.03
C GLY A 134 -12.62 -39.25 -6.12
N ASN A 135 -13.05 -39.82 -5.00
CA ASN A 135 -12.31 -40.69 -4.09
C ASN A 135 -11.59 -41.86 -4.84
N PRO A 136 -10.31 -42.20 -4.60
CA PRO A 136 -9.71 -43.38 -5.23
C PRO A 136 -9.82 -44.61 -4.32
N ARG A 137 -10.79 -45.48 -4.61
CA ARG A 137 -10.55 -46.93 -4.52
C ARG A 137 -9.86 -47.33 -5.84
N GLN A 138 -8.66 -47.89 -5.76
CA GLN A 138 -8.02 -48.65 -6.85
C GLN A 138 -8.73 -50.01 -7.04
N PRO A 139 -8.58 -50.76 -8.17
CA PRO A 139 -7.38 -50.86 -9.04
C PRO A 139 -7.57 -51.02 -10.59
N HIS A 140 -6.46 -50.76 -11.33
CA HIS A 140 -5.88 -51.35 -12.57
C HIS A 140 -6.74 -51.84 -13.78
N PRO A 141 -6.12 -52.13 -14.95
CA PRO A 141 -5.19 -51.35 -15.78
C PRO A 141 -5.63 -51.35 -17.28
N SER A 142 -4.83 -50.71 -18.14
CA SER A 142 -4.60 -51.03 -19.57
C SER A 142 -5.05 -50.01 -20.65
N GLN A 143 -4.12 -49.87 -21.59
CA GLN A 143 -4.18 -49.34 -22.96
C GLN A 143 -3.90 -47.85 -23.22
N VAL A 144 -2.64 -47.67 -23.61
CA VAL A 144 -2.05 -46.59 -24.39
C VAL A 144 -2.64 -46.55 -25.80
N SER A 145 -2.83 -45.33 -26.35
CA SER A 145 -2.55 -44.94 -27.75
C SER A 145 -2.51 -43.40 -27.77
N LEU A 146 -1.36 -42.73 -27.72
CA LEU A 146 -0.48 -42.32 -28.82
C LEU A 146 -1.20 -41.61 -29.99
N ASN A 147 -0.93 -40.30 -30.09
CA ASN A 147 -0.83 -39.40 -31.26
C ASN A 147 -1.09 -37.98 -30.71
N TYR A 148 -0.17 -37.02 -30.70
CA TYR A 148 0.58 -36.39 -31.80
C TYR A 148 1.91 -35.84 -31.24
N LEU A 149 3.06 -36.26 -31.77
CA LEU A 149 3.88 -35.52 -32.75
C LEU A 149 4.34 -34.12 -32.27
N VAL A 150 5.59 -34.13 -31.78
CA VAL A 150 6.70 -33.19 -32.04
C VAL A 150 6.32 -31.84 -32.63
N ASP A 151 6.52 -30.77 -31.85
CA ASP A 151 7.02 -29.52 -32.40
C ASP A 151 8.26 -29.06 -31.60
N THR A 152 9.38 -29.08 -32.29
CA THR A 152 10.71 -28.70 -31.85
C THR A 152 10.88 -27.20 -31.98
N THR A 153 10.35 -26.41 -31.04
CA THR A 153 10.87 -25.07 -30.70
C THR A 153 10.31 -24.63 -29.35
N GLN A 154 11.12 -24.65 -28.28
CA GLN A 154 10.86 -23.80 -27.11
C GLN A 154 12.00 -22.80 -26.93
N PRO A 155 11.69 -21.49 -26.76
CA PRO A 155 12.70 -20.45 -26.57
C PRO A 155 13.36 -20.60 -25.19
N GLN A 156 14.64 -20.22 -25.10
CA GLN A 156 15.37 -20.08 -23.84
C GLN A 156 14.54 -19.26 -22.83
N ARG A 157 14.12 -19.88 -21.72
CA ARG A 157 13.50 -19.17 -20.60
C ARG A 157 14.59 -18.35 -19.89
N SER A 158 14.59 -17.04 -20.16
CA SER A 158 15.35 -16.05 -19.41
C SER A 158 15.00 -16.13 -17.92
N MET A 159 16.02 -16.16 -17.06
CA MET A 159 15.87 -15.91 -15.62
C MET A 159 15.24 -14.53 -15.44
N LYS A 160 14.05 -14.44 -14.82
CA LYS A 160 13.48 -13.17 -14.39
C LYS A 160 14.24 -12.68 -13.15
N LEU A 161 14.93 -11.55 -13.29
CA LEU A 161 15.52 -10.79 -12.18
C LEU A 161 14.42 -10.40 -11.16
N PRO A 162 14.76 -10.26 -9.86
CA PRO A 162 13.83 -9.75 -8.86
C PRO A 162 13.31 -8.37 -9.26
N ILE A 163 12.00 -8.17 -9.14
CA ILE A 163 11.34 -6.93 -9.55
C ILE A 163 11.66 -5.86 -8.49
N PRO A 164 12.22 -4.69 -8.87
CA PRO A 164 12.58 -3.66 -7.91
C PRO A 164 11.33 -3.08 -7.22
N PRO A 165 11.44 -2.56 -5.98
CA PRO A 165 10.29 -2.05 -5.23
C PRO A 165 9.64 -0.85 -5.94
N PRO A 166 8.33 -0.62 -5.83
CA PRO A 166 7.62 0.41 -6.62
C PRO A 166 8.25 1.80 -6.57
N LEU A 167 8.67 2.25 -5.37
CA LEU A 167 9.25 3.59 -5.19
C LEU A 167 10.61 3.77 -5.86
N SER A 168 11.27 2.70 -6.32
CA SER A 168 12.53 2.78 -7.09
C SER A 168 12.37 3.48 -8.44
N ILE A 169 11.13 3.63 -8.93
CA ILE A 169 10.81 4.38 -10.15
C ILE A 169 11.11 5.88 -9.98
N LEU A 170 11.08 6.40 -8.75
CA LEU A 170 11.22 7.83 -8.48
C LEU A 170 12.71 8.26 -8.45
N PRO A 171 13.06 9.40 -9.06
CA PRO A 171 14.38 10.00 -8.87
C PRO A 171 14.66 10.30 -7.38
N LEU A 172 15.90 10.10 -6.95
CA LEU A 172 16.32 10.36 -5.57
C LEU A 172 15.98 11.79 -5.10
N SER A 173 16.07 12.78 -5.98
CA SER A 173 15.72 14.17 -5.67
C SER A 173 14.24 14.35 -5.32
N LEU A 174 13.35 13.59 -5.96
CA LEU A 174 11.92 13.59 -5.68
C LEU A 174 11.65 12.83 -4.37
N LEU A 175 12.29 11.68 -4.16
CA LEU A 175 12.18 10.91 -2.93
C LEU A 175 12.62 11.73 -1.69
N LEU A 176 13.77 12.41 -1.77
CA LEU A 176 14.25 13.28 -0.69
C LEU A 176 13.30 14.46 -0.41
N ARG A 177 12.70 15.02 -1.47
CA ARG A 177 11.70 16.09 -1.34
C ARG A 177 10.42 15.58 -0.68
N ASN A 178 9.95 14.39 -1.05
CA ASN A 178 8.82 13.72 -0.42
C ASN A 178 9.10 13.51 1.08
N ILE A 179 10.26 12.97 1.43
CA ILE A 179 10.68 12.76 2.83
C ILE A 179 10.67 14.08 3.62
N LEU A 180 11.19 15.16 3.04
CA LEU A 180 11.21 16.47 3.67
C LEU A 180 9.78 16.98 3.93
N ILE A 181 8.91 16.95 2.92
CA ILE A 181 7.52 17.42 3.05
C ILE A 181 6.75 16.56 4.04
N SER A 182 6.83 15.23 3.95
CA SER A 182 6.22 14.33 4.93
C SER A 182 6.75 14.57 6.34
N SER A 183 8.04 14.88 6.50
CA SER A 183 8.63 15.19 7.82
C SER A 183 8.01 16.46 8.41
N ILE A 184 7.85 17.52 7.60
CA ILE A 184 7.20 18.78 8.01
C ILE A 184 5.72 18.55 8.31
N SER A 185 5.00 17.89 7.40
CA SER A 185 3.57 17.59 7.52
C SER A 185 3.28 16.66 8.70
N SER A 186 4.25 15.86 9.10
CA SER A 186 4.13 15.09 10.33
C SER A 186 4.38 15.98 11.55
N SER A 187 5.36 16.89 11.58
CA SER A 187 5.77 17.55 12.83
C SER A 187 4.64 18.27 13.62
N ARG A 188 4.49 17.86 14.91
CA ARG A 188 3.87 18.58 16.05
C ARG A 188 3.93 20.11 15.94
N LEU A 189 5.16 20.54 15.71
CA LEU A 189 5.61 21.92 15.89
C LEU A 189 5.63 22.69 14.56
N LEU A 190 5.85 22.02 13.43
CA LEU A 190 5.99 22.68 12.13
C LEU A 190 4.69 22.70 11.33
N LEU A 191 3.80 21.71 11.52
CA LEU A 191 2.59 21.60 10.74
C LEU A 191 1.58 22.74 11.02
N PRO A 192 1.20 23.06 12.28
CA PRO A 192 0.25 24.15 12.52
C PRO A 192 0.70 25.53 11.99
N PRO A 193 1.93 26.00 12.25
CA PRO A 193 2.35 27.31 11.73
C PRO A 193 2.53 27.32 10.21
N SER A 194 2.93 26.20 9.58
CA SER A 194 3.05 26.13 8.13
C SER A 194 1.70 26.14 7.41
N LEU A 195 0.71 25.41 7.92
CA LEU A 195 -0.67 25.46 7.41
C LEU A 195 -1.29 26.85 7.58
N TYR A 196 -1.10 27.47 8.75
CA TYR A 196 -1.58 28.83 8.99
C TYR A 196 -0.96 29.82 8.00
N ALA A 197 0.36 29.77 7.80
CA ALA A 197 1.05 30.64 6.85
C ALA A 197 0.56 30.44 5.41
N LEU A 198 0.41 29.19 4.96
CA LEU A 198 -0.10 28.87 3.61
C LEU A 198 -1.54 29.36 3.42
N SER A 199 -2.42 29.12 4.39
CA SER A 199 -3.82 29.57 4.34
C SER A 199 -3.92 31.09 4.37
N PHE A 200 -3.12 31.76 5.21
CA PHE A 200 -3.07 33.22 5.27
C PHE A 200 -2.59 33.83 3.95
N LEU A 201 -1.53 33.28 3.36
CA LEU A 201 -1.01 33.72 2.06
C LEU A 201 -2.03 33.48 0.94
N ALA A 202 -2.72 32.34 0.92
CA ALA A 202 -3.70 32.00 -0.09
C ALA A 202 -4.95 32.90 -0.08
N ASN A 203 -5.27 33.50 1.06
CA ASN A 203 -6.44 34.38 1.23
C ASN A 203 -6.06 35.87 1.35
N SER A 204 -4.79 36.23 1.19
CA SER A 204 -4.34 37.62 1.33
C SER A 204 -4.56 38.42 0.05
N HIS A 205 -5.14 39.62 0.19
CA HIS A 205 -5.26 40.60 -0.89
C HIS A 205 -4.08 41.61 -0.95
N SER A 206 -3.11 41.49 -0.03
CA SER A 206 -1.98 42.42 0.05
C SER A 206 -0.98 42.21 -1.10
N PRO A 207 -0.58 43.27 -1.84
CA PRO A 207 0.43 43.17 -2.89
C PRO A 207 1.79 42.65 -2.41
N VAL A 208 2.15 42.90 -1.15
CA VAL A 208 3.44 42.47 -0.55
C VAL A 208 3.44 40.98 -0.22
N LEU A 209 2.28 40.43 0.10
CA LEU A 209 2.09 39.00 0.40
C LEU A 209 1.68 38.19 -0.85
N ASN A 210 1.54 38.86 -2.00
CA ASN A 210 1.26 38.21 -3.26
C ASN A 210 2.57 37.65 -3.86
N PRO A 211 2.70 36.32 -4.02
CA PRO A 211 3.93 35.71 -4.53
C PRO A 211 4.22 36.06 -6.00
N ASP A 212 3.25 36.54 -6.78
CA ASP A 212 3.49 36.98 -8.15
C ASP A 212 4.07 38.39 -8.20
N ARG A 213 3.93 39.18 -7.12
CA ARG A 213 4.49 40.54 -6.99
C ARG A 213 5.72 40.61 -6.08
N ASN A 214 5.92 39.62 -5.20
CA ASN A 214 7.05 39.56 -4.27
C ASN A 214 8.06 38.48 -4.71
N PRO A 215 9.21 38.85 -5.30
CA PRO A 215 10.16 37.88 -5.86
C PRO A 215 10.84 37.00 -4.79
N ILE A 216 11.01 37.51 -3.57
CA ILE A 216 11.61 36.75 -2.47
C ILE A 216 10.64 35.67 -2.00
N LEU A 217 9.38 36.05 -1.75
CA LEU A 217 8.32 35.12 -1.37
C LEU A 217 8.11 34.07 -2.47
N ARG A 218 8.10 34.51 -3.74
CA ARG A 218 8.04 33.60 -4.90
C ARG A 218 9.17 32.59 -4.89
N ALA A 219 10.41 33.03 -4.69
CA ALA A 219 11.57 32.15 -4.71
C ALA A 219 11.49 31.09 -3.59
N ILE A 220 11.05 31.47 -2.39
CA ILE A 220 10.85 30.55 -1.26
C ILE A 220 9.77 29.53 -1.59
N LEU A 221 8.57 29.98 -1.98
CA LEU A 221 7.44 29.08 -2.28
C LEU A 221 7.73 28.18 -3.48
N LYS A 222 8.38 28.72 -4.52
CA LYS A 222 8.76 27.96 -5.72
C LYS A 222 9.70 26.80 -5.39
N ARG A 223 10.74 27.06 -4.60
CA ARG A 223 11.78 26.06 -4.26
C ARG A 223 11.36 25.04 -3.21
N THR A 224 10.37 25.36 -2.37
CA THR A 224 9.96 24.51 -1.26
C THR A 224 8.69 23.71 -1.54
N PHE A 225 7.61 24.34 -1.99
CA PHE A 225 6.27 23.74 -2.00
C PHE A 225 5.65 23.65 -3.40
N TYR A 226 5.73 24.71 -4.19
CA TYR A 226 5.09 24.79 -5.51
C TYR A 226 5.59 23.69 -6.47
N THR A 227 6.91 23.55 -6.63
CA THR A 227 7.51 22.59 -7.59
C THR A 227 7.31 21.13 -7.23
N HIS A 228 6.73 20.86 -6.07
CA HIS A 228 6.35 19.51 -5.67
C HIS A 228 4.94 19.14 -6.13
N PHE A 229 3.98 20.08 -6.09
CA PHE A 229 2.57 19.82 -6.39
C PHE A 229 2.10 20.38 -7.74
N CYS A 230 2.86 21.28 -8.35
CA CYS A 230 2.51 21.96 -9.61
C CYS A 230 3.49 21.60 -10.73
N ALA A 231 3.00 21.56 -11.97
CA ALA A 231 3.80 21.21 -13.15
C ALA A 231 4.76 22.32 -13.60
N GLY A 232 4.47 23.58 -13.28
CA GLY A 232 5.27 24.72 -13.68
C GLY A 232 4.43 25.97 -13.95
N GLU A 233 5.10 27.12 -14.01
CA GLU A 233 4.46 28.42 -14.30
C GLU A 233 4.41 28.71 -15.80
N THR A 234 5.19 28.00 -16.61
CA THR A 234 5.31 28.22 -18.06
C THR A 234 5.10 26.94 -18.85
N PRO A 235 4.64 27.03 -20.11
CA PRO A 235 4.56 25.89 -21.04
C PRO A 235 5.80 25.01 -21.07
N THR A 236 6.98 25.62 -21.04
CA THR A 236 8.26 24.91 -21.09
C THR A 236 8.54 24.14 -19.80
N GLU A 237 8.23 24.73 -18.64
CA GLU A 237 8.32 24.02 -17.35
C GLU A 237 7.32 22.86 -17.29
N VAL A 238 6.07 23.10 -17.71
CA VAL A 238 5.02 22.08 -17.76
C VAL A 238 5.40 20.92 -18.65
N SER A 239 5.88 21.20 -19.87
CA SER A 239 6.31 20.17 -20.83
C SER A 239 7.47 19.33 -20.27
N ARG A 240 8.42 19.96 -19.57
CA ARG A 240 9.53 19.25 -18.91
C ARG A 240 9.02 18.30 -17.82
N THR A 241 8.05 18.76 -17.01
CA THR A 241 7.45 17.93 -15.97
C THR A 241 6.66 16.76 -16.57
N ILE A 242 5.86 17.00 -17.61
CA ILE A 242 5.12 15.95 -18.32
C ILE A 242 6.09 14.91 -18.90
N ASN A 243 7.15 15.34 -19.58
CA ASN A 243 8.15 14.44 -20.16
C ASN A 243 8.87 13.61 -19.09
N SER A 244 9.20 14.21 -17.94
CA SER A 244 9.77 13.51 -16.79
C SER A 244 8.83 12.41 -16.29
N LEU A 245 7.54 12.71 -16.11
CA LEU A 245 6.54 11.72 -15.69
C LEU A 245 6.37 10.59 -16.70
N LYS A 246 6.30 10.92 -17.99
CA LYS A 246 6.24 9.89 -19.03
C LYS A 246 7.47 8.99 -19.05
N SER A 247 8.67 9.56 -18.84
CA SER A 247 9.91 8.78 -18.77
C SER A 247 9.96 7.82 -17.58
N MET A 248 9.18 8.08 -16.52
CA MET A 248 9.00 7.18 -15.39
C MET A 248 7.98 6.06 -15.65
N GLY A 249 7.28 6.05 -16.78
CA GLY A 249 6.31 5.02 -17.16
C GLY A 249 4.84 5.39 -16.95
N TYR A 250 4.53 6.62 -16.55
CA TYR A 250 3.13 7.09 -16.49
C TYR A 250 2.53 7.18 -17.90
N LYS A 251 1.33 6.63 -18.08
CA LYS A 251 0.66 6.54 -19.39
C LYS A 251 0.23 7.91 -19.91
N GLY A 252 -0.21 8.78 -19.01
CA GLY A 252 -0.69 10.10 -19.36
C GLY A 252 -0.77 11.05 -18.18
N ILE A 253 -1.36 12.21 -18.42
CA ILE A 253 -1.49 13.30 -17.46
C ILE A 253 -2.90 13.87 -17.51
N MET A 254 -3.35 14.43 -16.39
CA MET A 254 -4.55 15.24 -16.26
C MET A 254 -4.10 16.65 -15.87
N LEU A 255 -4.12 17.59 -16.80
CA LEU A 255 -3.56 18.93 -16.58
C LEU A 255 -4.66 19.96 -16.32
N CYS A 256 -4.57 20.66 -15.20
CA CYS A 256 -5.49 21.73 -14.81
C CYS A 256 -4.78 23.07 -14.88
N TYR A 257 -5.41 24.06 -15.52
CA TYR A 257 -5.02 25.46 -15.31
C TYR A 257 -5.49 25.91 -13.93
N ALA A 258 -4.61 26.49 -13.13
CA ALA A 258 -4.82 26.74 -11.70
C ALA A 258 -5.91 27.76 -11.38
N ARG A 259 -6.25 28.62 -12.35
CA ARG A 259 -7.13 29.76 -12.14
C ARG A 259 -8.49 29.33 -11.62
N GLU A 260 -8.80 29.74 -10.40
CA GLU A 260 -10.10 29.56 -9.76
C GLU A 260 -10.50 30.86 -9.03
N MET A 261 -11.76 31.27 -9.18
CA MET A 261 -12.28 32.45 -8.51
C MET A 261 -13.16 32.05 -7.33
N VAL A 262 -13.08 32.84 -6.26
CA VAL A 262 -14.07 32.84 -5.19
C VAL A 262 -14.67 34.22 -5.22
N LEU A 263 -16.00 34.29 -5.34
CA LEU A 263 -16.69 35.57 -5.31
C LEU A 263 -16.58 36.17 -3.91
N ASP A 264 -16.03 37.37 -3.82
CA ASP A 264 -16.07 38.12 -2.57
C ASP A 264 -17.50 38.64 -2.33
N ALA A 265 -17.83 38.91 -1.06
CA ALA A 265 -19.18 39.30 -0.66
C ALA A 265 -19.67 40.60 -1.35
N ASN A 266 -18.76 41.51 -1.67
CA ASN A 266 -19.09 42.78 -2.32
C ASN A 266 -19.36 42.58 -3.81
N ALA A 267 -18.54 41.78 -4.49
CA ALA A 267 -18.75 41.36 -5.87
C ALA A 267 -20.04 40.56 -6.02
N ALA A 268 -20.38 39.72 -5.04
CA ALA A 268 -21.62 38.94 -5.04
C ALA A 268 -22.83 39.87 -4.94
N THR A 269 -22.78 40.82 -4.00
CA THR A 269 -23.84 41.82 -3.83
C THR A 269 -24.01 42.70 -5.08
N ALA A 270 -22.90 43.09 -5.73
CA ALA A 270 -22.94 43.88 -6.95
C ALA A 270 -23.53 43.10 -8.15
N LEU A 271 -23.23 41.80 -8.25
CA LEU A 271 -23.72 40.93 -9.31
C LEU A 271 -25.20 40.56 -9.12
N GLU A 272 -25.62 40.37 -7.88
CA GLU A 272 -27.05 40.26 -7.52
C GLU A 272 -27.81 41.53 -7.89
N ALA A 273 -27.26 42.70 -7.55
CA ALA A 273 -27.86 43.99 -7.87
C ALA A 273 -27.96 44.26 -9.38
N SER A 274 -27.09 43.67 -10.20
CA SER A 274 -27.13 43.77 -11.66
C SER A 274 -27.98 42.69 -12.34
N GLY A 275 -28.71 41.86 -11.57
CA GLY A 275 -29.49 40.75 -12.10
C GLY A 275 -28.63 39.70 -12.81
N GLY A 276 -27.37 39.54 -12.38
CA GLY A 276 -26.45 38.61 -12.98
C GLY A 276 -25.90 39.06 -14.34
N THR A 277 -25.77 40.36 -14.59
CA THR A 277 -25.05 40.87 -15.77
C THR A 277 -23.69 41.44 -15.35
N VAL A 278 -22.61 40.90 -15.90
CA VAL A 278 -21.25 41.45 -15.74
C VAL A 278 -20.91 42.46 -16.84
N SER A 279 -19.99 43.38 -16.54
CA SER A 279 -19.50 44.35 -17.52
C SER A 279 -18.71 43.68 -18.64
N GLU A 280 -18.65 44.33 -19.81
CA GLU A 280 -17.82 43.87 -20.94
C GLU A 280 -16.34 43.73 -20.55
N ALA A 281 -15.86 44.60 -19.66
CA ALA A 281 -14.52 44.50 -19.09
C ALA A 281 -14.33 43.23 -18.25
N ALA A 282 -15.34 42.79 -17.50
CA ALA A 282 -15.29 41.53 -16.75
C ALA A 282 -15.34 40.32 -17.67
N VAL A 283 -16.14 40.34 -18.75
CA VAL A 283 -16.11 39.28 -19.78
C VAL A 283 -14.71 39.13 -20.37
N ASN A 284 -14.09 40.23 -20.77
CA ASN A 284 -12.76 40.22 -21.37
C ASN A 284 -11.66 39.79 -20.38
N ASN A 285 -11.72 40.26 -19.12
CA ASN A 285 -10.68 39.97 -18.13
C ASN A 285 -10.83 38.60 -17.45
N GLU A 286 -12.04 38.06 -17.39
CA GLU A 286 -12.34 36.80 -16.70
C GLU A 286 -12.53 35.65 -17.69
N ILE A 287 -13.60 35.70 -18.50
CA ILE A 287 -14.00 34.59 -19.38
C ILE A 287 -12.98 34.37 -20.48
N LEU A 288 -12.58 35.42 -21.21
CA LEU A 288 -11.62 35.26 -22.33
C LEU A 288 -10.23 34.86 -21.83
N SER A 289 -9.80 35.39 -20.69
CA SER A 289 -8.52 35.04 -20.11
C SER A 289 -8.51 33.58 -19.60
N TRP A 290 -9.61 33.11 -19.01
CA TRP A 290 -9.81 31.70 -18.67
C TRP A 290 -9.85 30.81 -19.92
N LYS A 291 -10.55 31.24 -20.98
CA LYS A 291 -10.60 30.55 -22.28
C LYS A 291 -9.19 30.36 -22.84
N GLU A 292 -8.39 31.42 -22.89
CA GLU A 292 -7.02 31.38 -23.40
C GLU A 292 -6.14 30.41 -22.59
N GLY A 293 -6.18 30.51 -21.25
CA GLY A 293 -5.45 29.59 -20.37
C GLY A 293 -5.86 28.13 -20.56
N THR A 294 -7.15 27.86 -20.73
CA THR A 294 -7.68 26.52 -20.93
C THR A 294 -7.33 25.96 -22.31
N LEU A 295 -7.47 26.73 -23.39
CA LEU A 295 -7.06 26.34 -24.75
C LEU A 295 -5.55 26.06 -24.83
N LYS A 296 -4.75 26.88 -24.15
CA LYS A 296 -3.30 26.65 -24.01
C LYS A 296 -3.02 25.35 -23.26
N THR A 297 -3.80 25.05 -22.23
CA THR A 297 -3.71 23.77 -21.51
C THR A 297 -3.99 22.59 -22.43
N VAL A 298 -5.07 22.63 -23.23
CA VAL A 298 -5.38 21.61 -24.25
C VAL A 298 -4.24 21.43 -25.26
N SER A 299 -3.53 22.51 -25.59
CA SER A 299 -2.39 22.48 -26.51
C SER A 299 -1.15 21.80 -25.91
N LEU A 300 -1.00 21.80 -24.59
CA LEU A 300 0.11 21.16 -23.85
C LEU A 300 -0.11 19.68 -23.58
N VAL A 301 -1.36 19.21 -23.70
CA VAL A 301 -1.73 17.82 -23.46
C VAL A 301 -1.68 17.02 -24.76
N ASP A 302 -1.03 15.86 -24.69
CA ASP A 302 -0.97 14.91 -25.80
C ASP A 302 -2.28 14.14 -25.97
N ARG A 303 -2.48 13.57 -27.17
CA ARG A 303 -3.65 12.73 -27.48
C ARG A 303 -3.84 11.64 -26.42
N GLY A 304 -5.08 11.46 -25.97
CA GLY A 304 -5.44 10.54 -24.88
C GLY A 304 -5.13 11.07 -23.48
N GLY A 305 -4.55 12.26 -23.33
CA GLY A 305 -4.45 12.98 -22.06
C GLY A 305 -5.79 13.61 -21.63
N PHE A 306 -5.81 14.18 -20.43
CA PHE A 306 -6.95 14.93 -19.91
C PHE A 306 -6.59 16.39 -19.62
N VAL A 307 -7.57 17.27 -19.80
CA VAL A 307 -7.55 18.64 -19.29
C VAL A 307 -8.68 18.81 -18.30
N ALA A 308 -8.31 19.14 -17.07
CA ALA A 308 -9.26 19.40 -16.01
C ALA A 308 -9.74 20.86 -16.08
N VAL A 309 -11.05 21.02 -16.10
CA VAL A 309 -11.73 22.30 -16.33
C VAL A 309 -12.50 22.69 -15.08
N LYS A 310 -12.11 23.82 -14.48
CA LYS A 310 -12.83 24.47 -13.37
C LYS A 310 -13.68 25.61 -13.91
N LEU A 311 -15.00 25.47 -13.85
CA LEU A 311 -15.92 26.45 -14.44
C LEU A 311 -15.95 27.76 -13.65
N THR A 312 -15.78 27.73 -12.32
CA THR A 312 -15.67 28.97 -11.52
C THR A 312 -14.44 29.81 -11.90
N GLY A 313 -13.41 29.19 -12.49
CA GLY A 313 -12.24 29.89 -13.01
C GLY A 313 -12.58 30.90 -14.11
N ALA A 314 -13.72 30.73 -14.78
CA ALA A 314 -14.18 31.60 -15.86
C ALA A 314 -14.75 32.94 -15.39
N GLY A 315 -14.95 33.12 -14.08
CA GLY A 315 -15.27 34.42 -13.54
C GLY A 315 -16.50 34.48 -12.64
N SER A 316 -16.83 35.71 -12.24
CA SER A 316 -17.94 36.03 -11.35
C SER A 316 -19.28 35.65 -11.99
N GLN A 317 -19.41 35.90 -13.30
CA GLN A 317 -20.59 35.50 -14.07
C GLN A 317 -20.80 33.99 -14.06
N ALA A 318 -19.74 33.21 -14.28
CA ALA A 318 -19.82 31.75 -14.28
C ALA A 318 -20.32 31.25 -12.92
N LEU A 319 -19.75 31.75 -11.83
CA LEU A 319 -20.14 31.37 -10.48
C LEU A 319 -21.60 31.70 -10.18
N TYR A 320 -22.08 32.88 -10.57
CA TYR A 320 -23.48 33.29 -10.39
C TYR A 320 -24.46 32.38 -11.13
N ASN A 321 -24.18 32.07 -12.41
CA ASN A 321 -25.06 31.22 -13.20
C ASN A 321 -25.09 29.80 -12.62
N LEU A 322 -23.93 29.27 -12.21
CA LEU A 322 -23.83 27.93 -11.63
C LEU A 322 -24.52 27.84 -10.27
N SER A 323 -24.38 28.84 -9.40
CA SER A 323 -25.03 28.84 -8.07
C SER A 323 -26.56 28.94 -8.14
N HIS A 324 -27.08 29.56 -9.21
CA HIS A 324 -28.53 29.73 -9.43
C HIS A 324 -29.12 28.70 -10.42
N ASN A 325 -28.30 27.79 -10.94
CA ASN A 325 -28.68 26.85 -12.00
C ASN A 325 -29.30 27.54 -13.24
N LEU A 326 -28.74 28.71 -13.61
CA LEU A 326 -29.14 29.47 -14.79
C LEU A 326 -28.35 29.01 -16.03
N PRO A 327 -28.91 29.19 -17.25
CA PRO A 327 -28.16 28.98 -18.49
C PRO A 327 -26.85 29.78 -18.49
N LEU A 328 -25.79 29.26 -19.09
CA LEU A 328 -24.52 29.98 -19.18
C LEU A 328 -24.66 31.24 -20.04
N SER A 329 -23.83 32.25 -19.78
CA SER A 329 -23.78 33.43 -20.64
C SER A 329 -23.27 33.07 -22.04
N PRO A 330 -23.69 33.77 -23.11
CA PRO A 330 -23.24 33.48 -24.48
C PRO A 330 -21.71 33.46 -24.63
N ALA A 331 -21.02 34.36 -23.94
CA ALA A 331 -19.55 34.42 -23.95
C ALA A 331 -18.91 33.19 -23.29
N LEU A 332 -19.49 32.69 -22.19
CA LEU A 332 -19.00 31.48 -21.52
C LEU A 332 -19.32 30.22 -22.32
N GLU A 333 -20.50 30.16 -22.94
CA GLU A 333 -20.86 29.05 -23.83
C GLU A 333 -19.93 28.98 -25.05
N ASP A 334 -19.61 30.12 -25.68
CA ASP A 334 -18.62 30.19 -26.77
C ASP A 334 -17.23 29.73 -26.30
N ALA A 335 -16.81 30.16 -25.11
CA ALA A 335 -15.52 29.78 -24.54
C ALA A 335 -15.41 28.27 -24.31
N ILE A 336 -16.42 27.67 -23.67
CA ILE A 336 -16.48 26.22 -23.41
C ILE A 336 -16.56 25.43 -24.71
N THR A 337 -17.38 25.88 -25.67
CA THR A 337 -17.51 25.24 -26.99
C THR A 337 -16.18 25.22 -27.71
N SER A 338 -15.46 26.35 -27.74
CA SER A 338 -14.12 26.43 -28.34
C SER A 338 -13.11 25.46 -27.69
N VAL A 339 -13.17 25.30 -26.36
CA VAL A 339 -12.33 24.35 -25.63
C VAL A 339 -12.69 22.91 -25.98
N CYS A 340 -13.98 22.58 -26.06
CA CYS A 340 -14.46 21.26 -26.43
C CYS A 340 -14.11 20.90 -27.88
N ASP A 341 -14.28 21.82 -28.82
CA ASP A 341 -13.90 21.65 -30.23
C ASP A 341 -12.41 21.35 -30.38
N LEU A 342 -11.55 22.15 -29.73
CA LEU A 342 -10.11 21.94 -29.78
C LEU A 342 -9.71 20.59 -29.13
N ALA A 343 -10.33 20.24 -28.00
CA ALA A 343 -10.05 18.99 -27.30
C ALA A 343 -10.45 17.78 -28.15
N ALA A 344 -11.66 17.79 -28.72
CA ALA A 344 -12.16 16.76 -29.62
C ALA A 344 -11.27 16.61 -30.86
N ALA A 345 -10.90 17.71 -31.50
CA ALA A 345 -10.02 17.72 -32.68
C ALA A 345 -8.63 17.12 -32.40
N ARG A 346 -8.10 17.33 -31.18
CA ARG A 346 -6.80 16.79 -30.75
C ARG A 346 -6.88 15.39 -30.13
N GLY A 347 -8.09 14.85 -29.92
CA GLY A 347 -8.30 13.62 -29.17
C GLY A 347 -7.83 13.73 -27.71
N VAL A 348 -8.01 14.91 -27.11
CA VAL A 348 -7.79 15.19 -25.68
C VAL A 348 -9.14 15.11 -24.97
N ARG A 349 -9.14 14.56 -23.76
CA ARG A 349 -10.35 14.43 -22.93
C ARG A 349 -10.47 15.63 -22.00
N LEU A 350 -11.69 16.03 -21.68
CA LEU A 350 -12.01 17.11 -20.76
C LEU A 350 -12.71 16.54 -19.53
N ASP A 351 -12.13 16.72 -18.35
CA ASP A 351 -12.78 16.43 -17.09
C ASP A 351 -13.24 17.72 -16.42
N PHE A 352 -14.55 17.92 -16.34
CA PHE A 352 -15.13 19.05 -15.61
C PHE A 352 -15.04 18.73 -14.12
N ASP A 353 -14.18 19.48 -13.44
CA ASP A 353 -13.88 19.28 -12.04
C ASP A 353 -15.11 19.57 -11.19
N ALA A 354 -15.37 18.71 -10.21
CA ALA A 354 -16.39 18.99 -9.22
C ALA A 354 -15.89 20.05 -8.25
N GLU A 355 -16.79 20.95 -7.86
CA GLU A 355 -16.51 22.06 -6.96
C GLU A 355 -17.35 21.91 -5.67
N GLN A 356 -17.67 23.02 -4.99
CA GLN A 356 -18.52 22.99 -3.80
C GLN A 356 -19.93 22.49 -4.13
N ALA A 357 -20.59 21.84 -3.17
CA ALA A 357 -21.93 21.27 -3.36
C ALA A 357 -22.97 22.32 -3.81
N ALA A 358 -22.79 23.58 -3.42
CA ALA A 358 -23.63 24.70 -3.83
C ALA A 358 -23.60 25.01 -5.34
N LEU A 359 -22.53 24.64 -6.04
CA LEU A 359 -22.33 24.87 -7.48
C LEU A 359 -22.52 23.60 -8.30
N GLN A 360 -22.42 22.44 -7.66
CA GLN A 360 -22.29 21.17 -8.34
C GLN A 360 -23.48 20.84 -9.25
N THR A 361 -24.70 21.24 -8.89
CA THR A 361 -25.89 21.01 -9.74
C THR A 361 -25.81 21.75 -11.08
N GLY A 362 -25.30 22.98 -11.08
CA GLY A 362 -25.10 23.77 -12.29
C GLY A 362 -23.98 23.18 -13.16
N ILE A 363 -22.89 22.73 -12.52
CA ILE A 363 -21.77 22.06 -13.19
C ILE A 363 -22.21 20.74 -13.84
N ASP A 364 -22.95 19.92 -13.09
CA ASP A 364 -23.51 18.65 -13.54
C ASP A 364 -24.42 18.84 -14.75
N SER A 365 -25.30 19.85 -14.71
CA SER A 365 -26.24 20.16 -15.79
C SER A 365 -25.51 20.61 -17.06
N CYS A 366 -24.54 21.52 -16.92
CA CYS A 366 -23.69 21.97 -18.03
C CYS A 366 -22.91 20.79 -18.64
N THR A 367 -22.27 19.99 -17.80
CA THR A 367 -21.41 18.89 -18.26
C THR A 367 -22.22 17.80 -18.94
N LEU A 368 -23.43 17.50 -18.46
CA LEU A 368 -24.34 16.55 -19.11
C LEU A 368 -24.72 16.99 -20.53
N GLU A 369 -24.99 18.27 -20.73
CA GLU A 369 -25.27 18.84 -22.06
C GLU A 369 -24.06 18.73 -22.99
N LEU A 370 -22.85 18.98 -22.48
CA LEU A 370 -21.63 18.79 -23.25
C LEU A 370 -21.37 17.31 -23.59
N MET A 371 -21.66 16.38 -22.68
CA MET A 371 -21.57 14.94 -22.97
C MET A 371 -22.51 14.55 -24.11
N ARG A 372 -23.74 15.07 -24.16
CA ARG A 372 -24.66 14.84 -25.29
C ARG A 372 -24.08 15.28 -26.62
N ARG A 373 -23.42 16.44 -26.65
CA ARG A 373 -22.86 17.04 -27.87
C ARG A 373 -21.59 16.33 -28.35
N TYR A 374 -20.70 15.93 -27.43
CA TYR A 374 -19.34 15.49 -27.77
C TYR A 374 -19.07 13.99 -27.56
N ASN A 375 -19.81 13.29 -26.69
CA ASN A 375 -19.52 11.88 -26.36
C ASN A 375 -20.27 10.91 -27.28
N ASN A 376 -19.88 10.85 -28.55
CA ASN A 376 -20.50 9.96 -29.53
C ASN A 376 -20.07 8.48 -29.36
N LYS A 377 -19.00 8.05 -30.03
CA LYS A 377 -18.46 6.68 -29.97
C LYS A 377 -17.45 6.50 -28.83
N SER A 378 -16.97 7.59 -28.25
CA SER A 378 -16.00 7.61 -27.15
C SER A 378 -16.25 8.81 -26.25
N ALA A 379 -15.89 8.70 -24.97
CA ALA A 379 -15.98 9.83 -24.06
C ALA A 379 -14.89 10.87 -24.34
N VAL A 380 -15.30 12.10 -24.66
CA VAL A 380 -14.44 13.29 -24.72
C VAL A 380 -14.62 14.08 -23.43
N VAL A 381 -15.87 14.28 -23.00
CA VAL A 381 -16.26 15.04 -21.82
C VAL A 381 -16.56 14.09 -20.65
N TYR A 382 -16.02 14.39 -19.48
CA TYR A 382 -16.21 13.62 -18.25
C TYR A 382 -16.78 14.53 -17.17
N SER A 383 -17.80 14.03 -16.47
CA SER A 383 -18.34 14.64 -15.26
C SER A 383 -17.63 14.06 -14.04
N THR A 384 -17.30 14.91 -13.06
CA THR A 384 -16.70 14.48 -11.80
C THR A 384 -17.77 14.20 -10.74
N TYR A 385 -17.82 12.97 -10.22
CA TYR A 385 -18.76 12.54 -9.20
C TYR A 385 -18.05 12.37 -7.85
N GLN A 386 -18.55 13.04 -6.81
CA GLN A 386 -17.92 13.07 -5.49
C GLN A 386 -18.63 12.13 -4.52
N ALA A 387 -18.03 10.96 -4.23
CA ALA A 387 -18.64 9.89 -3.46
C ALA A 387 -18.93 10.23 -1.98
N TYR A 388 -18.34 11.28 -1.40
CA TYR A 388 -18.67 11.78 -0.06
C TYR A 388 -20.06 12.41 0.05
N LEU A 389 -20.68 12.83 -1.07
CA LEU A 389 -22.03 13.40 -1.07
C LEU A 389 -23.08 12.30 -1.09
N LYS A 390 -24.08 12.41 -0.20
CA LYS A 390 -25.22 11.50 -0.15
C LYS A 390 -26.02 11.44 -1.46
N ALA A 391 -26.01 12.53 -2.23
CA ALA A 391 -26.70 12.63 -3.52
C ALA A 391 -25.93 12.00 -4.70
N CYS A 392 -24.63 11.70 -4.55
CA CYS A 392 -23.78 11.24 -5.66
C CYS A 392 -24.34 10.00 -6.39
N PRO A 393 -24.81 8.93 -5.70
CA PRO A 393 -25.37 7.76 -6.38
C PRO A 393 -26.58 8.09 -7.25
N SER A 394 -27.50 8.94 -6.78
CA SER A 394 -28.71 9.28 -7.54
C SER A 394 -28.42 10.21 -8.71
N VAL A 395 -27.44 11.11 -8.59
CA VAL A 395 -26.97 11.95 -9.70
C VAL A 395 -26.33 11.08 -10.79
N LEU A 396 -25.40 10.20 -10.43
CA LEU A 396 -24.76 9.27 -11.38
C LEU A 396 -25.81 8.39 -12.07
N ALA A 397 -26.77 7.84 -11.33
CA ALA A 397 -27.85 7.03 -11.89
C ALA A 397 -28.66 7.78 -12.96
N ARG A 398 -29.01 9.06 -12.71
CA ARG A 398 -29.74 9.89 -13.68
C ARG A 398 -28.91 10.17 -14.93
N HIS A 399 -27.61 10.46 -14.78
CA HIS A 399 -26.73 10.72 -15.93
C HIS A 399 -26.51 9.47 -16.77
N LEU A 400 -26.36 8.29 -16.13
CA LEU A 400 -26.30 7.01 -16.85
C LEU A 400 -27.61 6.70 -17.59
N ALA A 401 -28.75 7.00 -16.98
CA ALA A 401 -30.06 6.84 -17.63
C ALA A 401 -30.19 7.75 -18.86
N ALA A 402 -29.76 9.02 -18.75
CA ALA A 402 -29.73 9.96 -19.88
C ALA A 402 -28.81 9.46 -21.01
N ALA A 403 -27.58 9.04 -20.68
CA ALA A 403 -26.63 8.47 -21.63
C ALA A 403 -27.22 7.29 -22.40
N ARG A 404 -27.91 6.40 -21.70
CA ARG A 404 -28.57 5.23 -22.29
C ARG A 404 -29.74 5.62 -23.20
N LYS A 405 -30.62 6.51 -22.71
CA LYS A 405 -31.84 6.91 -23.43
C LYS A 405 -31.51 7.69 -24.70
N GLU A 406 -30.46 8.50 -24.66
CA GLU A 406 -30.09 9.44 -25.70
C GLU A 406 -28.92 8.95 -26.57
N GLY A 407 -28.26 7.84 -26.19
CA GLY A 407 -27.29 7.14 -27.04
C GLY A 407 -25.88 7.72 -27.07
N PHE A 408 -25.44 8.39 -25.99
CA PHE A 408 -24.08 8.92 -25.85
C PHE A 408 -23.26 8.13 -24.82
N VAL A 409 -21.92 8.14 -24.93
CA VAL A 409 -21.04 7.48 -23.95
C VAL A 409 -20.95 8.33 -22.67
N ALA A 410 -21.24 7.73 -21.52
CA ALA A 410 -21.08 8.43 -20.24
C ALA A 410 -19.58 8.58 -19.89
N GLY A 411 -19.11 9.81 -19.71
CA GLY A 411 -17.77 10.08 -19.16
C GLY A 411 -17.84 10.26 -17.64
N VAL A 412 -17.29 9.31 -16.88
CA VAL A 412 -17.36 9.31 -15.41
C VAL A 412 -15.96 9.50 -14.84
N LYS A 413 -15.73 10.59 -14.11
CA LYS A 413 -14.57 10.74 -13.22
C LYS A 413 -15.03 10.55 -11.78
N LEU A 414 -14.54 9.53 -11.10
CA LEU A 414 -14.98 9.21 -9.74
C LEU A 414 -13.93 9.61 -8.71
N VAL A 415 -14.30 10.47 -7.77
CA VAL A 415 -13.47 10.95 -6.65
C VAL A 415 -14.20 10.75 -5.32
N ARG A 416 -13.48 10.80 -4.20
CA ARG A 416 -14.14 10.92 -2.88
C ARG A 416 -14.73 12.32 -2.70
N GLY A 417 -13.94 13.36 -2.92
CA GLY A 417 -14.31 14.76 -2.73
C GLY A 417 -13.16 15.55 -2.09
N ALA A 418 -13.14 16.87 -2.31
CA ALA A 418 -12.08 17.76 -1.82
C ALA A 418 -12.61 18.92 -0.94
N TYR A 419 -13.94 19.04 -0.80
CA TYR A 419 -14.61 20.15 -0.11
C TYR A 419 -15.31 19.72 1.19
N ILE A 420 -14.91 18.57 1.76
CA ILE A 420 -15.50 17.97 2.98
C ILE A 420 -15.52 18.91 4.19
N ASN A 421 -14.53 19.80 4.29
CA ASN A 421 -14.40 20.74 5.41
C ASN A 421 -15.17 22.06 5.18
N SER A 422 -15.63 22.33 3.96
CA SER A 422 -16.34 23.57 3.61
C SER A 422 -17.82 23.36 3.27
N ASP A 423 -18.19 22.18 2.78
CA ASP A 423 -19.58 21.90 2.44
C ASP A 423 -20.47 21.65 3.65
N PRO A 424 -21.78 21.91 3.55
CA PRO A 424 -22.73 21.63 4.62
C PRO A 424 -22.71 20.17 5.05
N ARG A 425 -22.42 19.93 6.33
CA ARG A 425 -22.22 18.58 6.89
C ARG A 425 -23.35 17.59 6.62
N HIS A 426 -24.60 18.07 6.56
CA HIS A 426 -25.79 17.24 6.35
C HIS A 426 -25.87 16.63 4.94
N LEU A 427 -25.16 17.20 3.95
CA LEU A 427 -25.07 16.68 2.59
C LEU A 427 -24.05 15.55 2.44
N ILE A 428 -23.14 15.43 3.40
CA ILE A 428 -21.99 14.53 3.38
C ILE A 428 -22.35 13.24 4.12
N ASN A 429 -21.84 12.10 3.65
CA ASN A 429 -21.99 10.80 4.32
C ASN A 429 -21.61 10.88 5.81
N ASP A 430 -22.21 10.01 6.62
CA ASP A 430 -22.10 10.11 8.07
C ASP A 430 -20.71 9.73 8.57
N THR A 431 -20.05 8.76 7.92
CA THR A 431 -18.67 8.38 8.23
C THR A 431 -17.78 8.35 6.99
N LYS A 432 -16.46 8.36 7.23
CA LYS A 432 -15.47 8.10 6.18
C LYS A 432 -15.67 6.71 5.58
N THR A 433 -15.97 5.70 6.41
CA THR A 433 -16.23 4.33 5.96
C THR A 433 -17.41 4.27 5.01
N ASP A 434 -18.46 5.07 5.23
CA ASP A 434 -19.60 5.16 4.31
C ASP A 434 -19.20 5.78 2.97
N THR A 435 -18.30 6.77 3.00
CA THR A 435 -17.72 7.36 1.79
C THR A 435 -16.87 6.36 1.03
N ASP A 436 -16.02 5.59 1.73
CA ASP A 436 -15.20 4.52 1.14
C ASP A 436 -16.09 3.42 0.52
N THR A 437 -17.13 3.00 1.23
CA THR A 437 -18.11 2.01 0.77
C THR A 437 -18.88 2.50 -0.45
N THR A 438 -19.33 3.76 -0.42
CA THR A 438 -20.03 4.38 -1.55
C THR A 438 -19.11 4.46 -2.75
N TYR A 439 -17.89 4.99 -2.58
CA TYR A 439 -16.90 5.12 -3.66
C TYR A 439 -16.63 3.78 -4.34
N ASP A 440 -16.30 2.75 -3.58
CA ASP A 440 -15.95 1.47 -4.17
C ASP A 440 -17.16 0.78 -4.84
N ALA A 441 -18.36 0.93 -4.28
CA ALA A 441 -19.58 0.39 -4.88
C ALA A 441 -19.97 1.10 -6.19
N LEU A 442 -19.78 2.42 -6.27
CA LEU A 442 -19.95 3.18 -7.51
C LEU A 442 -18.92 2.74 -8.57
N ALA A 443 -17.65 2.62 -8.18
CA ALA A 443 -16.58 2.18 -9.07
C ALA A 443 -16.85 0.79 -9.64
N GLU A 444 -17.21 -0.18 -8.78
CA GLU A 444 -17.53 -1.54 -9.21
C GLU A 444 -18.75 -1.58 -10.12
N SER A 445 -19.80 -0.81 -9.82
CA SER A 445 -21.00 -0.75 -10.67
C SER A 445 -20.68 -0.25 -12.08
N VAL A 446 -19.87 0.80 -12.20
CA VAL A 446 -19.46 1.37 -13.50
C VAL A 446 -18.54 0.40 -14.25
N LEU A 447 -17.54 -0.19 -13.58
CA LEU A 447 -16.61 -1.14 -14.18
C LEU A 447 -17.32 -2.38 -14.76
N ARG A 448 -18.26 -2.94 -13.97
CA ARG A 448 -19.04 -4.12 -14.36
C ARG A 448 -20.20 -3.78 -15.28
N ARG A 449 -20.56 -2.51 -15.41
CA ARG A 449 -21.77 -2.03 -16.10
C ARG A 449 -23.04 -2.72 -15.55
N THR A 450 -23.13 -2.82 -14.23
CA THR A 450 -24.24 -3.45 -13.51
C THR A 450 -24.63 -2.64 -12.29
N TYR A 451 -25.93 -2.44 -12.04
CA TYR A 451 -26.41 -1.80 -10.82
C TYR A 451 -26.19 -2.67 -9.57
N ASN A 452 -26.16 -2.04 -8.40
CA ASN A 452 -25.97 -2.71 -7.11
C ASN A 452 -26.78 -1.99 -6.00
N PRO A 453 -26.73 -2.43 -4.73
CA PRO A 453 -27.53 -1.82 -3.66
C PRO A 453 -27.28 -0.32 -3.42
N VAL A 454 -26.10 0.19 -3.82
CA VAL A 454 -25.69 1.60 -3.68
C VAL A 454 -26.05 2.39 -4.95
N LEU A 455 -25.56 1.97 -6.13
CA LEU A 455 -25.94 2.56 -7.40
C LEU A 455 -27.14 1.81 -7.95
N ARG A 456 -28.34 2.36 -7.72
CA ARG A 456 -29.60 1.82 -8.24
C ARG A 456 -29.99 2.55 -9.53
N PRO A 457 -30.82 1.94 -10.40
CA PRO A 457 -31.41 2.65 -11.54
C PRO A 457 -32.13 3.92 -11.08
N ALA A 458 -32.15 4.95 -11.93
CA ALA A 458 -32.89 6.17 -11.62
C ALA A 458 -34.40 5.85 -11.50
N PRO A 459 -35.18 6.62 -10.70
CA PRO A 459 -36.61 6.37 -10.53
C PRO A 459 -37.34 6.28 -11.87
N GLY A 460 -38.05 5.18 -12.10
CA GLY A 460 -38.78 4.92 -13.35
C GLY A 460 -37.96 4.26 -14.46
N GLU A 461 -36.69 3.92 -14.23
CA GLU A 461 -35.80 3.30 -15.22
C GLU A 461 -35.59 1.80 -14.99
N GLU A 462 -35.50 1.04 -16.09
CA GLU A 462 -35.24 -0.41 -16.07
C GLU A 462 -33.78 -0.75 -15.72
N ALA A 463 -33.57 -1.79 -14.90
CA ALA A 463 -32.26 -2.21 -14.39
C ALA A 463 -31.40 -2.99 -15.40
N GLU A 464 -31.98 -3.45 -16.51
CA GLU A 464 -31.38 -4.47 -17.38
C GLU A 464 -30.44 -3.89 -18.44
N LYS A 465 -30.42 -2.56 -18.64
CA LYS A 465 -29.63 -1.91 -19.68
C LYS A 465 -28.75 -0.80 -19.08
N TYR A 466 -27.44 -0.99 -19.16
CA TYR A 466 -26.41 -0.04 -18.74
C TYR A 466 -25.79 0.65 -19.97
N PRO A 467 -25.61 1.99 -19.99
CA PRO A 467 -25.03 2.69 -21.13
C PRO A 467 -23.58 2.30 -21.39
N GLU A 468 -23.05 2.66 -22.56
CA GLU A 468 -21.60 2.74 -22.75
C GLU A 468 -21.02 3.80 -21.82
N VAL A 469 -19.88 3.48 -21.21
CA VAL A 469 -19.27 4.33 -20.18
C VAL A 469 -17.75 4.20 -20.19
N SER A 470 -17.06 5.32 -20.00
CA SER A 470 -15.62 5.39 -19.73
C SER A 470 -15.39 5.91 -18.31
N LEU A 471 -14.40 5.36 -17.61
CA LEU A 471 -14.13 5.65 -16.20
C LEU A 471 -12.72 6.21 -15.99
N ALA A 472 -12.65 7.40 -15.39
CA ALA A 472 -11.45 7.94 -14.75
C ALA A 472 -11.57 7.76 -13.23
N LEU A 473 -10.89 6.75 -12.69
CA LEU A 473 -10.92 6.42 -11.28
C LEU A 473 -9.82 7.16 -10.52
N ALA A 474 -10.17 8.13 -9.68
CA ALA A 474 -9.21 8.95 -8.94
C ALA A 474 -9.26 8.66 -7.43
N SER A 475 -8.20 8.03 -6.90
CA SER A 475 -8.11 7.62 -5.49
C SER A 475 -6.67 7.38 -5.04
N HIS A 476 -6.31 7.89 -3.87
CA HIS A 476 -5.05 7.58 -3.17
C HIS A 476 -5.16 6.43 -2.17
N ASN A 477 -6.33 5.80 -2.08
CA ASN A 477 -6.52 4.61 -1.28
C ASN A 477 -6.08 3.38 -2.10
N ALA A 478 -4.98 2.75 -1.68
CA ALA A 478 -4.40 1.58 -2.33
C ALA A 478 -5.41 0.42 -2.46
N GLU A 479 -6.25 0.19 -1.44
CA GLU A 479 -7.24 -0.89 -1.46
C GLU A 479 -8.32 -0.65 -2.52
N SER A 480 -8.86 0.57 -2.60
CA SER A 480 -9.83 0.95 -3.64
C SER A 480 -9.25 0.77 -5.04
N VAL A 481 -7.98 1.15 -5.25
CA VAL A 481 -7.30 1.03 -6.55
C VAL A 481 -7.09 -0.45 -6.92
N ARG A 482 -6.56 -1.26 -5.99
CA ARG A 482 -6.36 -2.71 -6.20
C ARG A 482 -7.68 -3.44 -6.42
N ARG A 483 -8.76 -3.02 -5.76
CA ARG A 483 -10.10 -3.60 -5.97
C ARG A 483 -10.59 -3.35 -7.39
N ALA A 484 -10.45 -2.13 -7.91
CA ALA A 484 -10.80 -1.82 -9.30
C ALA A 484 -9.94 -2.60 -10.31
N MET A 485 -8.64 -2.76 -10.05
CA MET A 485 -7.75 -3.61 -10.87
C MET A 485 -8.24 -5.06 -10.91
N ARG A 486 -8.55 -5.66 -9.76
CA ARG A 486 -9.06 -7.03 -9.66
C ARG A 486 -10.35 -7.24 -10.46
N VAL A 487 -11.23 -6.24 -10.51
CA VAL A 487 -12.45 -6.30 -11.34
C VAL A 487 -12.08 -6.39 -12.82
N GLN A 488 -11.18 -5.54 -13.32
CA GLN A 488 -10.79 -5.61 -14.73
C GLN A 488 -10.03 -6.88 -15.09
N GLU A 489 -9.12 -7.34 -14.22
CA GLU A 489 -8.38 -8.60 -14.41
C GLU A 489 -9.36 -9.78 -14.49
N SER A 490 -10.32 -9.84 -13.57
CA SER A 490 -11.38 -10.85 -13.56
C SER A 490 -12.26 -10.79 -14.82
N GLN A 491 -12.68 -9.59 -15.25
CA GLN A 491 -13.43 -9.42 -16.50
C GLN A 491 -12.63 -9.92 -17.71
N ALA A 492 -11.32 -9.64 -17.76
CA ALA A 492 -10.47 -10.10 -18.84
C ALA A 492 -10.33 -11.63 -18.83
N GLU A 493 -10.11 -12.25 -17.66
CA GLU A 493 -10.06 -13.71 -17.53
C GLU A 493 -11.36 -14.40 -18.00
N MET A 494 -12.51 -13.78 -17.75
CA MET A 494 -13.82 -14.30 -18.15
C MET A 494 -14.23 -13.91 -19.58
N GLY A 495 -13.44 -13.09 -20.28
CA GLY A 495 -13.79 -12.58 -21.62
C GLY A 495 -14.99 -11.62 -21.62
N GLU A 496 -15.27 -10.98 -20.49
CA GLU A 496 -16.36 -10.00 -20.35
C GLU A 496 -15.99 -8.65 -21.00
N ALA A 497 -17.02 -7.91 -21.42
CA ALA A 497 -16.86 -6.55 -21.90
C ALA A 497 -16.26 -5.66 -20.79
N ARG A 498 -15.25 -4.87 -21.14
CA ARG A 498 -14.53 -3.99 -20.22
C ARG A 498 -14.78 -2.53 -20.57
N VAL A 499 -14.85 -1.69 -19.55
CA VAL A 499 -14.86 -0.23 -19.72
C VAL A 499 -13.45 0.29 -19.93
N GLU A 500 -13.33 1.39 -20.67
CA GLU A 500 -12.08 2.14 -20.70
C GLU A 500 -11.81 2.72 -19.30
N LEU A 501 -10.68 2.32 -18.69
CA LEU A 501 -10.31 2.72 -17.34
C LEU A 501 -8.95 3.43 -17.32
N VAL A 502 -8.90 4.58 -16.66
CA VAL A 502 -7.66 5.25 -16.26
C VAL A 502 -7.64 5.48 -14.76
N TYR A 503 -6.45 5.45 -14.16
CA TYR A 503 -6.24 5.69 -12.74
C TYR A 503 -5.63 7.07 -12.53
N GLY A 504 -6.41 8.02 -12.03
CA GLY A 504 -5.95 9.37 -11.70
C GLY A 504 -5.27 9.41 -10.33
N GLN A 505 -4.03 9.91 -10.29
CA GLN A 505 -3.25 10.08 -9.06
C GLN A 505 -2.74 11.52 -8.98
N LEU A 506 -2.97 12.22 -7.88
CA LEU A 506 -2.33 13.52 -7.62
C LEU A 506 -0.79 13.39 -7.59
N GLN A 507 -0.12 14.44 -8.07
CA GLN A 507 1.32 14.59 -7.94
C GLN A 507 1.72 14.85 -6.48
N GLY A 508 2.74 14.13 -5.99
CA GLY A 508 3.26 14.28 -4.63
C GLY A 508 2.36 13.68 -3.53
N MET A 509 1.43 12.79 -3.89
CA MET A 509 0.56 12.09 -2.94
C MET A 509 0.45 10.60 -3.30
N ALA A 510 0.60 9.75 -2.29
CA ALA A 510 0.53 8.29 -2.39
C ALA A 510 1.33 7.74 -3.60
N ASP A 511 2.60 8.14 -3.71
CA ASP A 511 3.43 7.74 -4.84
C ASP A 511 3.66 6.22 -4.87
N GLU A 512 3.52 5.52 -3.75
CA GLU A 512 3.51 4.06 -3.67
C GLU A 512 2.39 3.45 -4.53
N VAL A 513 1.17 3.99 -4.48
CA VAL A 513 0.02 3.54 -5.28
C VAL A 513 0.26 3.84 -6.76
N SER A 514 0.81 5.02 -7.04
CA SER A 514 1.11 5.46 -8.39
C SER A 514 2.19 4.59 -9.05
N CYS A 515 3.24 4.28 -8.31
CA CYS A 515 4.35 3.45 -8.79
C CYS A 515 3.95 1.98 -8.92
N GLU A 516 3.10 1.45 -8.03
CA GLU A 516 2.55 0.09 -8.14
C GLU A 516 1.80 -0.09 -9.47
N LEU A 517 0.97 0.90 -9.86
CA LEU A 517 0.27 0.87 -11.15
C LEU A 517 1.24 0.89 -12.34
N VAL A 518 2.28 1.73 -12.30
CA VAL A 518 3.28 1.81 -13.37
C VAL A 518 4.08 0.52 -13.50
N GLN A 519 4.55 -0.03 -12.37
CA GLN A 519 5.28 -1.29 -12.33
C GLN A 519 4.44 -2.43 -12.90
N ARG A 520 3.16 -2.51 -12.50
CA ARG A 520 2.24 -3.52 -13.03
C ARG A 520 2.02 -3.37 -14.53
N ALA A 521 1.95 -2.15 -15.06
CA ALA A 521 1.85 -1.93 -16.49
C ALA A 521 3.07 -2.49 -17.23
N VAL A 522 4.28 -2.17 -16.76
CA VAL A 522 5.55 -2.67 -17.33
C VAL A 522 5.64 -4.19 -17.25
N GLU A 523 5.20 -4.81 -16.15
CA GLU A 523 5.17 -6.26 -16.01
C GLU A 523 4.25 -6.95 -17.01
N VAL A 524 3.06 -6.38 -17.23
CA VAL A 524 2.09 -6.94 -18.18
C VAL A 524 2.61 -6.76 -19.61
N GLU A 525 3.09 -5.56 -19.95
CA GLU A 525 3.65 -5.26 -21.28
C GLU A 525 4.89 -6.10 -21.60
N GLY A 526 5.81 -6.28 -20.63
CA GLY A 526 7.01 -7.11 -20.80
C GLY A 526 6.73 -8.62 -20.90
N GLN A 527 5.51 -9.07 -20.60
CA GLN A 527 5.05 -10.45 -20.82
C GLN A 527 4.39 -10.65 -22.18
N VAL A 528 4.15 -9.58 -22.96
CA VAL A 528 3.63 -9.64 -24.32
C VAL A 528 4.79 -9.92 -25.27
N VAL A 529 5.24 -11.18 -25.33
CA VAL A 529 6.22 -11.64 -26.32
C VAL A 529 5.47 -12.40 -27.42
N VAL A 530 5.36 -11.74 -28.58
CA VAL A 530 5.06 -12.26 -29.93
C VAL A 530 4.11 -13.47 -30.02
N GLY A 531 2.85 -13.22 -30.40
CA GLY A 531 2.06 -14.22 -31.15
C GLY A 531 0.60 -14.45 -30.76
N GLU A 532 0.13 -14.02 -29.60
CA GLU A 532 -1.27 -14.23 -29.20
C GLU A 532 -1.94 -12.92 -28.76
N GLU A 533 -3.07 -12.59 -29.41
CA GLU A 533 -3.90 -11.43 -29.09
C GLU A 533 -4.59 -11.61 -27.71
N MET A 534 -4.04 -10.88 -26.74
CA MET A 534 -4.64 -10.17 -25.60
C MET A 534 -5.89 -10.71 -24.91
N ASN A 535 -5.67 -11.25 -23.69
CA ASN A 535 -6.64 -11.16 -22.60
C ASN A 535 -6.04 -10.57 -21.30
N LYS A 536 -4.97 -9.76 -21.40
CA LYS A 536 -4.34 -9.09 -20.24
C LYS A 536 -4.73 -7.61 -20.16
N VAL A 537 -4.90 -7.09 -18.94
CA VAL A 537 -5.23 -5.69 -18.66
C VAL A 537 -3.94 -4.94 -18.32
N VAL A 538 -3.63 -3.88 -19.07
CA VAL A 538 -2.53 -2.97 -18.74
C VAL A 538 -3.13 -1.78 -17.96
N PRO A 539 -2.82 -1.60 -16.66
CA PRO A 539 -3.31 -0.46 -15.91
C PRO A 539 -2.75 0.86 -16.46
N GLN A 540 -3.62 1.85 -16.60
CA GLN A 540 -3.26 3.16 -17.18
C GLN A 540 -3.15 4.22 -16.08
N ALA A 541 -1.95 4.40 -15.52
CA ALA A 541 -1.68 5.41 -14.50
C ALA A 541 -1.55 6.82 -15.11
N TYR A 542 -2.33 7.77 -14.60
CA TYR A 542 -2.34 9.17 -15.00
C TYR A 542 -2.01 10.06 -13.81
N LYS A 543 -1.09 11.03 -13.99
CA LYS A 543 -0.78 12.03 -12.95
C LYS A 543 -1.59 13.31 -13.16
N TYR A 544 -2.31 13.70 -12.13
CA TYR A 544 -3.03 14.96 -12.06
C TYR A 544 -2.08 16.09 -11.64
N LEU A 545 -2.03 17.14 -12.46
CA LEU A 545 -1.08 18.24 -12.39
C LEU A 545 -1.83 19.57 -12.48
N VAL A 546 -1.37 20.55 -11.72
CA VAL A 546 -1.85 21.93 -11.80
C VAL A 546 -0.72 22.83 -12.31
N TRP A 547 -1.03 23.78 -13.19
CA TRP A 547 -0.06 24.75 -13.69
C TRP A 547 -0.66 26.16 -13.74
N GLY A 548 0.20 27.17 -13.60
CA GLY A 548 -0.19 28.57 -13.41
C GLY A 548 0.85 29.30 -12.57
N THR A 549 0.68 30.60 -12.36
CA THR A 549 1.59 31.36 -11.49
C THR A 549 1.59 30.83 -10.06
N THR A 550 2.58 31.23 -9.26
CA THR A 550 2.62 30.80 -7.85
C THR A 550 1.39 31.29 -7.11
N GLY A 551 0.92 32.51 -7.39
CA GLY A 551 -0.30 33.10 -6.84
C GLY A 551 -1.56 32.34 -7.23
N GLU A 552 -1.73 32.04 -8.52
CA GLU A 552 -2.88 31.27 -9.04
C GLU A 552 -2.98 29.90 -8.35
N CYS A 553 -1.85 29.25 -8.09
CA CYS A 553 -1.82 27.93 -7.45
C CYS A 553 -2.02 27.96 -5.93
N MET A 554 -2.01 29.11 -5.25
CA MET A 554 -1.98 29.17 -3.77
C MET A 554 -3.16 28.46 -3.09
N LYS A 555 -4.38 28.63 -3.62
CA LYS A 555 -5.56 27.96 -3.07
C LYS A 555 -5.50 26.43 -3.25
N TYR A 556 -5.03 25.96 -4.40
CA TYR A 556 -4.78 24.54 -4.65
C TYR A 556 -3.71 23.99 -3.70
N LEU A 557 -2.59 24.70 -3.53
CA LEU A 557 -1.51 24.33 -2.62
C LEU A 557 -1.97 24.25 -1.16
N SER A 558 -2.79 25.20 -0.72
CA SER A 558 -3.39 25.20 0.62
C SER A 558 -4.22 23.94 0.87
N ARG A 559 -5.08 23.55 -0.08
CA ARG A 559 -5.87 22.30 0.02
C ARG A 559 -4.98 21.06 0.06
N ARG A 560 -3.93 21.00 -0.76
CA ARG A 560 -2.96 19.88 -0.75
C ARG A 560 -2.24 19.76 0.60
N ALA A 561 -1.89 20.89 1.22
CA ALA A 561 -1.27 20.89 2.54
C ALA A 561 -2.20 20.31 3.61
N GLN A 562 -3.49 20.67 3.57
CA GLN A 562 -4.51 20.15 4.49
C GLN A 562 -4.78 18.65 4.30
N GLU A 563 -4.88 18.17 3.06
CA GLU A 563 -5.09 16.74 2.80
C GLU A 563 -3.88 15.88 3.21
N ASN A 564 -2.66 16.41 3.03
CA ASN A 564 -1.45 15.74 3.50
C ASN A 564 -1.38 15.65 5.02
N LYS A 565 -1.90 16.65 5.75
CA LYS A 565 -2.07 16.55 7.20
C LYS A 565 -2.94 15.33 7.55
N ASP A 566 -4.12 15.23 6.95
CA ASP A 566 -5.05 14.13 7.22
C ASP A 566 -4.45 12.77 6.83
N ALA A 567 -3.65 12.72 5.75
CA ALA A 567 -2.95 11.51 5.34
C ALA A 567 -1.88 11.06 6.32
N VAL A 568 -1.08 11.99 6.85
CA VAL A 568 0.00 11.72 7.80
C VAL A 568 -0.54 11.42 9.19
N GLU A 569 -1.64 12.04 9.61
CA GLU A 569 -2.36 11.69 10.84
C GLU A 569 -2.82 10.22 10.81
N ARG A 570 -3.30 9.72 9.66
CA ARG A 570 -3.64 8.28 9.49
C ARG A 570 -2.44 7.35 9.57
N THR A 571 -1.30 7.71 8.97
CA THR A 571 -0.07 6.89 9.05
C THR A 571 0.47 6.87 10.48
N ARG A 572 0.24 7.93 11.24
CA ARG A 572 0.62 8.04 12.64
C ARG A 572 -0.32 7.30 13.56
N GLU A 573 -1.63 7.39 13.37
CA GLU A 573 -2.57 6.56 14.12
C GLU A 573 -2.29 5.07 13.86
N GLY A 574 -1.91 4.66 12.65
CA GLY A 574 -1.48 3.28 12.37
C GLY A 574 -0.15 2.88 13.03
N ARG A 575 0.84 3.78 13.09
CA ARG A 575 2.15 3.54 13.75
C ARG A 575 2.07 3.63 15.27
N ASP A 576 1.35 4.60 15.79
CA ASP A 576 1.07 4.78 17.20
C ASP A 576 0.15 3.65 17.66
N LEU A 577 -0.89 3.23 16.92
CA LEU A 577 -1.66 2.03 17.30
C LEU A 577 -0.77 0.80 17.40
N MET A 578 0.16 0.52 16.48
CA MET A 578 0.91 -0.75 16.55
C MET A 578 1.87 -0.87 17.74
N VAL A 579 2.42 0.25 18.24
CA VAL A 579 3.31 0.24 19.44
C VAL A 579 2.53 0.60 20.71
N PHE A 580 1.52 1.48 20.63
CA PHE A 580 0.64 1.79 21.75
C PHE A 580 -0.39 0.71 22.01
N THR A 581 -0.83 -0.14 21.06
CA THR A 581 -1.82 -1.19 21.39
C THR A 581 -1.24 -2.22 22.34
N ASP A 582 0.05 -2.56 22.22
CA ASP A 582 0.71 -3.46 23.17
C ASP A 582 0.88 -2.77 24.54
N VAL A 583 1.41 -1.53 24.57
CA VAL A 583 1.62 -0.76 25.81
C VAL A 583 0.31 -0.34 26.51
N SER A 584 -0.74 0.00 25.76
CA SER A 584 -2.04 0.46 26.29
C SER A 584 -3.02 -0.68 26.60
N ALA A 585 -2.82 -1.88 26.02
CA ALA A 585 -3.51 -3.11 26.44
C ALA A 585 -2.78 -3.86 27.57
N GLY A 586 -1.61 -3.37 28.00
CA GLY A 586 -0.79 -4.01 29.04
C GLY A 586 -0.14 -5.31 28.58
N ILE A 587 0.07 -5.49 27.28
CA ILE A 587 0.72 -6.65 26.69
C ILE A 587 2.21 -6.36 26.54
N VAL A 588 3.04 -7.23 27.10
CA VAL A 588 4.50 -7.23 26.92
C VAL A 588 4.86 -8.40 26.01
N HIS A 589 5.52 -8.13 24.88
CA HIS A 589 5.89 -9.12 23.88
C HIS A 589 7.04 -10.04 24.33
N HIS A 590 8.00 -9.53 25.10
CA HIS A 590 9.12 -10.28 25.72
C HIS A 590 10.12 -10.96 24.79
N ASP A 591 9.98 -10.90 23.47
CA ASP A 591 10.94 -11.51 22.54
C ASP A 591 11.01 -10.72 21.23
N LEU A 592 10.96 -9.39 21.33
CA LEU A 592 11.23 -8.53 20.18
C LEU A 592 12.68 -8.69 19.74
N LYS A 593 12.85 -9.14 18.51
CA LYS A 593 14.11 -9.36 17.80
C LYS A 593 13.86 -9.25 16.29
N PRO A 594 14.89 -9.06 15.45
CA PRO A 594 14.69 -8.84 14.01
C PRO A 594 13.88 -9.96 13.33
N SER A 595 14.07 -11.22 13.72
CA SER A 595 13.31 -12.34 13.14
C SER A 595 11.83 -12.38 13.51
N ASN A 596 11.42 -11.64 14.55
CA ASN A 596 10.02 -11.48 14.97
C ASN A 596 9.40 -10.18 14.45
N ILE A 597 10.12 -9.46 13.59
CA ILE A 597 9.62 -8.28 12.87
C ILE A 597 9.71 -8.57 11.37
N PRO A 598 8.79 -9.38 10.81
CA PRO A 598 8.72 -9.60 9.38
C PRO A 598 8.53 -8.28 8.65
N VAL A 599 9.39 -8.09 7.66
CA VAL A 599 9.34 -6.98 6.73
C VAL A 599 8.87 -7.55 5.40
N ASN A 600 7.77 -7.02 4.86
CA ASN A 600 7.36 -7.39 3.51
C ASN A 600 8.17 -6.58 2.46
N GLU A 601 7.96 -6.89 1.19
CA GLU A 601 8.64 -6.23 0.06
C GLU A 601 8.34 -4.72 -0.04
N ASN A 602 7.32 -4.23 0.67
CA ASN A 602 6.94 -2.82 0.76
C ASN A 602 7.57 -2.09 1.94
N CYS A 603 8.48 -2.73 2.69
CA CYS A 603 9.00 -2.24 3.97
C CYS A 603 7.93 -2.02 5.06
N ASP A 604 6.75 -2.66 4.94
CA ASP A 604 5.79 -2.70 6.03
C ASP A 604 6.31 -3.67 7.10
N LEU A 605 6.45 -3.14 8.31
CA LEU A 605 6.86 -3.91 9.47
C LEU A 605 5.61 -4.45 10.17
N LYS A 606 5.61 -5.73 10.47
CA LYS A 606 4.63 -6.34 11.40
C LYS A 606 5.39 -7.00 12.53
N ILE A 607 4.81 -6.98 13.73
CA ILE A 607 5.30 -7.77 14.86
C ILE A 607 4.63 -9.14 14.79
N CYS A 608 5.40 -10.21 14.98
CA CYS A 608 4.91 -11.58 15.01
C CYS A 608 5.56 -12.37 16.16
N ASP A 609 5.10 -13.60 16.40
CA ASP A 609 5.61 -14.49 17.46
C ASP A 609 5.33 -13.99 18.90
N PHE A 610 4.03 -13.85 19.20
CA PHE A 610 3.53 -13.56 20.55
C PHE A 610 3.58 -14.76 21.50
N GLY A 611 4.32 -15.84 21.17
CA GLY A 611 4.37 -17.06 21.98
C GLY A 611 4.97 -16.88 23.37
N SER A 612 5.72 -15.79 23.56
CA SER A 612 6.30 -15.36 24.84
C SER A 612 5.58 -14.15 25.45
N ALA A 613 4.57 -13.63 24.76
CA ALA A 613 3.88 -12.42 25.18
C ALA A 613 3.01 -12.68 26.42
N VAL A 614 3.01 -11.75 27.36
CA VAL A 614 2.23 -11.82 28.60
C VAL A 614 1.47 -10.53 28.80
N ILE A 615 0.30 -10.64 29.44
CA ILE A 615 -0.36 -9.46 29.99
C ILE A 615 0.32 -9.16 31.32
N GLN A 616 0.63 -7.89 31.58
CA GLN A 616 1.27 -7.44 32.80
C GLN A 616 0.50 -7.92 34.04
N ASP A 617 1.10 -8.80 34.83
CA ASP A 617 0.55 -9.37 36.08
C ASP A 617 1.67 -9.61 37.11
N HIS A 618 1.32 -9.89 38.37
CA HIS A 618 2.22 -9.93 39.54
C HIS A 618 3.29 -11.06 39.53
N GLN A 619 3.38 -11.90 38.49
CA GLN A 619 4.40 -12.95 38.35
C GLN A 619 5.03 -12.98 36.94
N MET A 620 6.07 -12.17 36.72
CA MET A 620 6.75 -12.05 35.41
C MET A 620 8.00 -12.95 35.28
N THR A 621 8.00 -14.01 34.47
CA THR A 621 9.10 -15.01 34.43
C THR A 621 10.47 -14.46 34.00
N GLY A 622 11.55 -14.83 34.69
CA GLY A 622 12.90 -14.23 34.52
C GLY A 622 13.79 -14.75 33.38
N TYR A 623 13.33 -15.68 32.53
CA TYR A 623 14.16 -16.24 31.45
C TYR A 623 13.43 -16.23 30.11
N VAL A 624 13.16 -15.03 29.61
CA VAL A 624 12.50 -14.81 28.31
C VAL A 624 13.28 -13.72 27.57
N SER A 625 13.13 -13.63 26.25
CA SER A 625 13.86 -12.77 25.31
C SER A 625 15.19 -13.31 24.78
N THR A 626 15.41 -13.14 23.49
CA THR A 626 16.69 -13.35 22.82
C THR A 626 17.74 -12.39 23.36
N ARG A 627 18.84 -12.95 23.91
CA ARG A 627 19.81 -12.27 24.78
C ARG A 627 20.28 -10.90 24.30
N TYR A 628 20.53 -10.72 23.00
CA TYR A 628 21.13 -9.50 22.45
C TYR A 628 20.22 -8.26 22.56
N TYR A 629 18.91 -8.47 22.63
CA TYR A 629 17.90 -7.41 22.73
C TYR A 629 17.32 -7.31 24.14
N ARG A 630 17.83 -8.10 25.09
CA ARG A 630 17.27 -8.19 26.44
C ARG A 630 17.60 -6.95 27.26
N ALA A 631 16.58 -6.41 27.92
CA ALA A 631 16.72 -5.28 28.84
C ALA A 631 17.47 -5.69 30.12
N PRO A 632 18.30 -4.80 30.69
CA PRO A 632 19.10 -5.09 31.87
C PRO A 632 18.26 -5.36 33.13
N GLU A 633 17.09 -4.73 33.29
CA GLU A 633 16.14 -5.00 34.37
C GLU A 633 15.57 -6.43 34.30
N VAL A 634 15.39 -7.00 33.10
CA VAL A 634 14.99 -8.42 32.95
C VAL A 634 16.11 -9.35 33.45
N MET A 635 17.37 -8.89 33.41
CA MET A 635 18.53 -9.65 33.87
C MET A 635 18.81 -9.46 35.37
N LEU A 636 18.43 -8.33 35.94
CA LEU A 636 18.77 -7.90 37.30
C LEU A 636 17.61 -8.03 38.29
N LEU A 637 16.37 -7.76 37.85
CA LEU A 637 15.16 -7.71 38.66
C LEU A 637 14.26 -8.90 38.32
N TRP A 638 14.45 -9.98 39.08
CA TRP A 638 13.69 -11.22 38.90
C TRP A 638 12.21 -10.95 39.27
N HIS A 639 11.33 -10.86 38.27
CA HIS A 639 9.88 -10.57 38.37
C HIS A 639 9.43 -9.10 38.51
N LYS A 640 10.32 -8.09 38.46
CA LYS A 640 9.94 -6.67 38.61
C LYS A 640 10.37 -5.80 37.42
N TYR A 641 9.66 -5.95 36.30
CA TYR A 641 9.86 -5.14 35.09
C TYR A 641 8.50 -4.86 34.41
N ASP A 642 8.44 -3.84 33.55
CA ASP A 642 7.21 -3.29 32.95
C ASP A 642 7.32 -3.26 31.40
N VAL A 643 6.28 -2.82 30.69
CA VAL A 643 6.16 -2.74 29.22
C VAL A 643 7.34 -2.06 28.52
N GLU A 644 8.12 -1.24 29.25
CA GLU A 644 9.31 -0.56 28.75
C GLU A 644 10.44 -1.50 28.27
N VAL A 645 10.43 -2.79 28.66
CA VAL A 645 11.43 -3.78 28.18
C VAL A 645 11.38 -4.01 26.66
N ASP A 646 10.20 -3.84 26.05
CA ASP A 646 10.04 -3.95 24.59
C ASP A 646 10.56 -2.70 23.88
N ILE A 647 10.50 -1.53 24.54
CA ILE A 647 11.09 -0.28 24.04
C ILE A 647 12.62 -0.41 23.98
N TRP A 648 13.23 -1.03 25.00
CA TRP A 648 14.66 -1.36 25.00
C TRP A 648 15.03 -2.31 23.83
N SER A 649 14.24 -3.37 23.66
CA SER A 649 14.45 -4.36 22.61
C SER A 649 14.39 -3.72 21.22
N ALA A 650 13.40 -2.86 20.97
CA ALA A 650 13.29 -2.08 19.74
C ALA A 650 14.48 -1.15 19.50
N GLY A 651 15.01 -0.51 20.56
CA GLY A 651 16.23 0.30 20.48
C GLY A 651 17.46 -0.49 20.02
N CYS A 652 17.61 -1.72 20.53
CA CYS A 652 18.70 -2.63 20.15
C CYS A 652 18.58 -3.09 18.68
N ILE A 653 17.37 -3.42 18.22
CA ILE A 653 17.11 -3.80 16.82
C ILE A 653 17.43 -2.64 15.87
N PHE A 654 17.02 -1.42 16.23
CA PHE A 654 17.27 -0.25 15.41
C PHE A 654 18.77 0.05 15.28
N ALA A 655 19.52 -0.03 16.39
CA ALA A 655 20.98 0.12 16.36
C ALA A 655 21.65 -0.95 15.48
N GLU A 656 21.14 -2.18 15.50
CA GLU A 656 21.63 -3.25 14.63
C GLU A 656 21.37 -2.99 13.15
N VAL A 657 20.20 -2.45 12.79
CA VAL A 657 19.89 -2.04 11.41
C VAL A 657 20.85 -0.95 10.93
N LEU A 658 21.24 -0.01 11.81
CA LEU A 658 22.16 1.07 11.45
C LEU A 658 23.61 0.60 11.29
N GLU A 659 24.06 -0.29 12.16
CA GLU A 659 25.45 -0.75 12.22
C GLU A 659 25.70 -2.02 11.38
N GLY A 660 24.64 -2.67 10.92
CA GLY A 660 24.68 -3.97 10.24
C GLY A 660 25.10 -5.13 11.14
N LYS A 661 25.16 -4.93 12.46
CA LYS A 661 25.57 -5.94 13.46
C LYS A 661 24.90 -5.67 14.83
N PRO A 662 24.63 -6.70 15.65
CA PRO A 662 23.99 -6.52 16.95
C PRO A 662 24.73 -5.56 17.87
N LEU A 663 23.97 -4.68 18.55
CA LEU A 663 24.53 -3.66 19.46
C LEU A 663 25.18 -4.29 20.71
N PHE A 664 24.56 -5.32 21.29
CA PHE A 664 25.02 -5.99 22.50
C PHE A 664 25.11 -7.52 22.33
N PRO A 665 26.17 -8.04 21.68
CA PRO A 665 26.30 -9.48 21.40
C PRO A 665 26.92 -10.27 22.58
N GLY A 666 26.24 -10.34 23.72
CA GLY A 666 26.76 -11.01 24.93
C GLY A 666 26.82 -12.54 24.84
N LYS A 667 27.89 -13.14 25.38
CA LYS A 667 28.10 -14.60 25.36
C LYS A 667 27.27 -15.36 26.39
N ASP A 668 26.92 -14.70 27.48
CA ASP A 668 26.10 -15.17 28.59
C ASP A 668 25.49 -13.95 29.30
N CYS A 669 24.72 -14.15 30.38
CA CYS A 669 24.07 -13.04 31.10
C CYS A 669 25.08 -12.05 31.70
N ILE A 670 26.25 -12.52 32.16
CA ILE A 670 27.27 -11.65 32.76
C ILE A 670 27.93 -10.82 31.66
N SER A 671 28.30 -11.47 30.56
CA SER A 671 28.87 -10.82 29.39
C SER A 671 27.90 -9.81 28.76
N GLN A 672 26.61 -10.12 28.65
CA GLN A 672 25.59 -9.21 28.13
C GLN A 672 25.52 -7.93 28.98
N PHE A 673 25.45 -8.08 30.31
CA PHE A 673 25.38 -6.95 31.23
C PHE A 673 26.67 -6.11 31.21
N SER A 674 27.83 -6.76 31.11
CA SER A 674 29.13 -6.09 31.01
C SER A 674 29.23 -5.22 29.75
N ILE A 675 28.75 -5.69 28.59
CA ILE A 675 28.80 -4.91 27.33
C ILE A 675 27.81 -3.73 27.39
N ILE A 676 26.63 -3.93 27.99
CA ILE A 676 25.67 -2.83 28.22
C ILE A 676 26.32 -1.74 29.09
N THR A 677 26.95 -2.14 30.19
CA THR A 677 27.63 -1.23 31.14
C THR A 677 28.82 -0.52 30.49
N GLU A 678 29.55 -1.18 29.57
CA GLU A 678 30.67 -0.58 28.84
C GLU A 678 30.23 0.56 27.91
N LEU A 679 29.02 0.48 27.33
CA LEU A 679 28.48 1.54 26.49
C LEU A 679 27.75 2.62 27.30
N LEU A 680 26.87 2.22 28.21
CA LEU A 680 25.93 3.13 28.87
C LEU A 680 26.38 3.62 30.25
N GLY A 681 27.47 3.08 30.80
CA GLY A 681 27.98 3.39 32.12
C GLY A 681 27.39 2.51 33.22
N THR A 682 28.01 2.56 34.40
CA THR A 682 27.52 1.84 35.60
C THR A 682 26.27 2.51 36.17
N GLN A 683 25.30 1.70 36.58
CA GLN A 683 24.07 2.15 37.25
C GLN A 683 24.37 2.89 38.57
N PRO A 684 23.58 3.91 38.94
CA PRO A 684 23.76 4.63 40.20
C PRO A 684 23.51 3.73 41.41
N ASP A 685 24.21 4.02 42.53
CA ASP A 685 24.23 3.16 43.72
C ASP A 685 22.83 2.93 44.30
N ASN A 686 21.93 3.91 44.19
CA ASN A 686 20.53 3.81 44.61
C ASN A 686 19.75 2.69 43.89
N PHE A 687 19.98 2.46 42.60
CA PHE A 687 19.40 1.36 41.84
C PHE A 687 20.04 0.02 42.23
N ILE A 688 21.37 0.00 42.40
CA ILE A 688 22.09 -1.20 42.85
C ILE A 688 21.56 -1.70 44.20
N HIS A 689 21.18 -0.79 45.11
CA HIS A 689 20.57 -1.11 46.40
C HIS A 689 19.13 -1.68 46.31
N THR A 690 18.46 -1.61 45.16
CA THR A 690 17.13 -2.23 44.95
C THR A 690 17.19 -3.70 44.53
N LEU A 691 18.39 -4.23 44.26
CA LEU A 691 18.59 -5.62 43.86
C LEU A 691 18.37 -6.57 45.05
N GLU A 692 17.30 -7.36 45.00
CA GLU A 692 16.93 -8.28 46.10
C GLU A 692 17.81 -9.53 46.17
N SER A 693 18.48 -9.89 45.07
CA SER A 693 19.36 -11.06 45.02
C SER A 693 20.78 -10.73 45.44
N GLU A 694 21.23 -11.29 46.57
CA GLU A 694 22.63 -11.15 47.03
C GLU A 694 23.65 -11.57 45.95
N ARG A 695 23.32 -12.58 45.14
CA ARG A 695 24.20 -13.07 44.08
C ARG A 695 24.34 -12.03 42.96
N THR A 696 23.25 -11.41 42.55
CA THR A 696 23.25 -10.34 41.54
C THR A 696 23.95 -9.10 42.07
N LEU A 697 23.71 -8.73 43.34
CA LEU A 697 24.38 -7.60 43.99
C LEU A 697 25.91 -7.78 44.02
N ARG A 698 26.40 -8.94 44.46
CA ARG A 698 27.84 -9.25 44.47
C ARG A 698 28.45 -9.23 43.06
N LEU A 699 27.71 -9.72 42.06
CA LEU A 699 28.15 -9.68 40.67
C LEU A 699 28.29 -8.24 40.17
N VAL A 700 27.26 -7.40 40.36
CA VAL A 700 27.28 -6.00 39.94
C VAL A 700 28.39 -5.22 40.66
N GLN A 701 28.59 -5.45 41.95
CA GLN A 701 29.67 -4.83 42.73
C GLN A 701 31.07 -5.30 42.32
N SER A 702 31.21 -6.50 41.75
CA SER A 702 32.49 -7.02 41.27
C SER A 702 32.94 -6.45 39.92
N LEU A 703 32.03 -5.81 39.17
CA LEU A 703 32.35 -5.23 37.86
C LEU A 703 33.05 -3.86 38.02
N PRO A 704 34.04 -3.54 37.16
CA PRO A 704 34.69 -2.25 37.20
C PRO A 704 33.71 -1.12 36.87
N ARG A 705 33.77 0.00 37.61
CA ARG A 705 32.97 1.19 37.30
C ARG A 705 33.35 1.73 35.92
N ARG A 706 32.35 2.08 35.11
CA ARG A 706 32.50 2.61 33.75
C ARG A 706 31.73 3.92 33.63
N GLU A 707 32.36 4.90 32.98
CA GLU A 707 31.69 6.13 32.57
C GLU A 707 30.92 5.91 31.26
N ARG A 708 29.87 6.71 31.04
CA ARG A 708 29.02 6.61 29.86
C ARG A 708 29.77 7.09 28.61
N ASN A 709 29.74 6.28 27.56
CA ASN A 709 30.18 6.72 26.24
C ASN A 709 29.03 7.51 25.57
N PRO A 710 29.27 8.73 25.06
CA PRO A 710 28.23 9.45 24.34
C PRO A 710 27.81 8.66 23.09
N LEU A 711 26.52 8.31 22.98
CA LEU A 711 26.01 7.49 21.88
C LEU A 711 26.27 8.12 20.50
N LYS A 712 26.35 9.46 20.44
CA LYS A 712 26.75 10.23 19.25
C LYS A 712 28.13 9.86 18.70
N ASP A 713 29.04 9.42 19.57
CA ASP A 713 30.43 9.10 19.20
C ASP A 713 30.54 7.62 18.77
N LYS A 714 29.56 6.78 19.16
CA LYS A 714 29.47 5.37 18.76
C LYS A 714 28.86 5.20 17.36
N PHE A 715 27.85 6.00 17.01
CA PHE A 715 27.14 5.94 15.74
C PHE A 715 27.62 7.07 14.81
N THR A 716 28.66 6.83 14.01
CA THR A 716 29.30 7.88 13.19
C THR A 716 28.54 8.24 11.89
N ASN A 717 27.63 7.39 11.42
CA ASN A 717 26.77 7.64 10.25
C ASN A 717 25.46 8.39 10.56
N ALA A 718 25.37 9.03 11.73
CA ALA A 718 24.10 9.32 12.39
C ALA A 718 23.82 10.83 12.57
N GLY A 719 23.85 11.60 11.48
CA GLY A 719 23.49 13.04 11.50
C GLY A 719 22.05 13.34 11.98
N SER A 720 21.20 12.33 12.16
CA SER A 720 19.78 12.44 12.53
C SER A 720 19.38 11.72 13.83
N LEU A 721 20.31 11.15 14.62
CA LEU A 721 19.97 10.29 15.78
C LEU A 721 19.58 11.00 17.09
N GLY A 722 19.71 12.33 17.18
CA GLY A 722 19.54 13.07 18.44
C GLY A 722 18.16 12.94 19.13
N LYS A 723 17.15 12.39 18.44
CA LYS A 723 15.81 12.17 19.02
C LYS A 723 15.61 10.78 19.64
N TYR A 724 16.41 9.78 19.27
CA TYR A 724 16.23 8.39 19.70
C TYR A 724 17.34 7.87 20.62
N SER A 725 18.41 8.64 20.85
CA SER A 725 19.33 8.42 21.98
C SER A 725 18.59 8.35 23.33
N LYS A 726 17.40 8.97 23.40
CA LYS A 726 16.47 8.94 24.53
C LYS A 726 15.91 7.55 24.87
N ILE A 727 15.92 6.60 23.94
CA ILE A 727 15.47 5.22 24.20
C ILE A 727 16.36 4.56 25.26
N PHE A 728 17.67 4.82 25.20
CA PHE A 728 18.63 4.32 26.19
C PHE A 728 18.80 5.24 27.41
N ASP A 729 18.18 6.43 27.42
CA ASP A 729 18.18 7.31 28.59
C ASP A 729 17.30 6.75 29.73
N TYR A 730 16.34 5.87 29.41
CA TYR A 730 15.58 5.10 30.40
C TYR A 730 16.47 4.29 31.36
N TYR A 731 17.66 3.88 30.90
CA TYR A 731 18.63 3.16 31.71
C TYR A 731 19.34 4.05 32.75
N ASN A 732 19.29 5.38 32.63
CA ASN A 732 20.17 6.29 33.37
C ASN A 732 19.40 7.43 34.06
N VAL A 733 18.15 7.20 34.50
CA VAL A 733 17.40 8.23 35.23
C VAL A 733 18.17 8.62 36.50
N GLU A 734 18.73 9.84 36.52
CA GLU A 734 19.43 10.45 37.67
C GLU A 734 18.53 10.62 38.91
N ASP A 735 17.25 10.26 38.79
CA ASP A 735 16.25 10.37 39.82
C ASP A 735 15.60 9.01 40.10
N ALA A 736 16.26 8.19 40.93
CA ALA A 736 15.71 6.90 41.40
C ALA A 736 14.38 7.05 42.18
N SER A 737 13.95 8.27 42.51
CA SER A 737 12.63 8.54 43.08
C SER A 737 11.50 8.22 42.11
N ALA A 738 11.68 8.48 40.80
CA ALA A 738 10.67 8.23 39.77
C ALA A 738 10.47 6.73 39.46
N GLN A 739 11.53 5.92 39.62
CA GLN A 739 11.40 4.45 39.55
C GLN A 739 10.74 3.88 40.82
N ARG A 740 10.98 4.47 42.00
CA ARG A 740 10.33 4.07 43.26
C ARG A 740 8.82 4.33 43.27
N GLU A 741 8.36 5.49 42.77
CA GLU A 741 6.92 5.78 42.67
C GLU A 741 6.19 4.85 41.69
N LYS A 742 6.84 4.41 40.61
CA LYS A 742 6.27 3.43 39.67
C LYS A 742 6.13 2.04 40.29
N ILE A 743 7.05 1.64 41.18
CA ILE A 743 7.06 0.34 41.84
C ILE A 743 6.11 0.30 43.06
N ASP A 744 6.06 1.36 43.88
CA ASP A 744 5.23 1.40 45.10
C ASP A 744 3.80 1.93 44.87
N GLY A 745 3.54 2.66 43.78
CA GLY A 745 2.30 3.42 43.58
C GLY A 745 1.03 2.63 43.22
N ARG A 746 1.10 1.32 42.95
CA ARG A 746 -0.07 0.53 42.47
C ARG A 746 -0.66 -0.45 43.49
N HIS A 747 -0.27 -0.39 44.77
CA HIS A 747 -0.74 -1.33 45.81
C HIS A 747 -1.73 -0.77 46.85
N ARG A 748 -2.40 0.37 46.58
CA ARG A 748 -3.57 0.76 47.38
C ARG A 748 -4.87 0.56 46.58
N PRO A 749 -5.74 -0.41 46.95
CA PRO A 749 -7.11 -0.34 46.50
C PRO A 749 -7.72 0.92 47.12
N LYS A 750 -8.26 1.81 46.27
CA LYS A 750 -9.13 2.88 46.74
C LYS A 750 -10.40 2.22 47.28
N GLY A 751 -10.62 2.35 48.59
CA GLY A 751 -11.90 2.07 49.22
C GLY A 751 -12.96 3.08 48.84
#